data_AF-A0A1G7ZAE5-F1
#
_entry.id   AF-A0A1G7ZAE5-F1
#
_cell.length_a   1.000
_cell.length_b   1.000
_cell.length_c   1.000
_cell.angle_alpha   90.00
_cell.angle_beta   90.00
_cell.angle_gamma   90.00
#
_symmetry.space_group_name_H-M   'P 1'
#
loop_
_entity.id
_entity.type
_entity.pdbx_description
1 polymer ?
#
loop_
_entity_poly.entity_id
_entity_poly.type
_entity_poly.pdbx_seq_one_letter_code
_entity_poly.pdbx_strand_id
1 'polypeptide(L)'
;MKHTILSKILAGLAALVLPLTAAVAAPAQATASAGAAAFAAWAPWTPYTAGTRVTYNGVEYECLQNHTSQPGWEPPNVPALWRPATGGGTDTTAPSVPGNLRSTGVTNNSVSLAWDVSTDNVGVTGYEVYRAGTLVTTVTGTTYTDTGRTANTSYTYTVRARDAAGNRSANSNTVTATTTGGGGTDTTAPSVPGNLRSTGVTSNSVSLAWNASTDNVAVTGYEVYRAGTLVTTVTGTTYTDTGRTANTSYTYTVRARDAAGNRSANSNTVTATTTGGGNGGGGNKVLGYFVQWGVYQRAYHVKNIDTSGSAAKLTHINYAFGNVQNGQCTIGDSYADYDRFYQAGESVDGVADTWDAGALRGSFNQLRKLKAKYPNLKVLFSFGGWTWSGGFAQAAQNPAAFAESCYRLVEDPRWADVFDGIDIDWEYPNACGLTCDSSGPAAFRNLMSALRSRFGSNYLVTAAITADGNNGGKIDAADYGGAAQYVDWYNVMTYDYFGAFAPQGPTAPHSPLTSYTGIPTPGFYSDNAIQKLKSKGVPSSKLLLGIGFYGRGWAGVTQSAPGGTATGPAPGTYEQGIEDYKVLKTRCPSTGTVAGTAYAYCGNQWWSYDTPSTIGGKMSYSKNQGLGGAFFWELSGDTTNGELITAMRNGLG
;
A
#
# COMPACT_ATOMS: atom_id res chain seq x y z
N MET A 1 6.32 48.48 46.80
CA MET A 1 7.76 48.31 47.12
C MET A 1 8.38 47.61 45.90
N LYS A 2 9.48 47.99 45.23
CA LYS A 2 10.83 48.46 45.67
C LYS A 2 11.57 47.39 46.49
N HIS A 3 12.86 47.05 46.30
CA HIS A 3 13.96 47.51 45.39
C HIS A 3 15.04 46.38 45.34
N THR A 4 15.87 46.13 44.31
CA THR A 4 15.93 46.62 42.90
C THR A 4 15.97 45.44 41.90
N ILE A 5 17.02 44.93 41.24
CA ILE A 5 18.49 45.21 41.08
C ILE A 5 18.83 45.29 39.57
N LEU A 6 19.96 45.89 39.16
CA LEU A 6 20.29 46.23 37.76
C LEU A 6 21.81 46.25 37.48
N SER A 7 22.27 45.85 36.28
CA SER A 7 23.48 46.37 35.56
C SER A 7 23.77 45.64 34.23
N LYS A 8 24.45 46.17 33.20
CA LYS A 8 24.78 47.54 32.70
C LYS A 8 25.34 47.38 31.25
N ILE A 9 24.79 48.01 30.19
CA ILE A 9 25.05 49.36 29.60
C ILE A 9 26.10 49.43 28.44
N LEU A 10 25.60 49.82 27.25
CA LEU A 10 26.13 50.61 26.10
C LEU A 10 27.47 50.33 25.35
N ALA A 11 27.36 50.48 24.00
CA ALA A 11 28.26 51.17 23.02
C ALA A 11 29.75 50.73 22.86
N GLY A 12 30.47 51.04 21.77
CA GLY A 12 30.18 51.76 20.50
C GLY A 12 31.40 51.74 19.55
N LEU A 13 31.25 52.12 18.26
CA LEU A 13 32.31 51.99 17.23
C LEU A 13 33.37 53.11 17.22
N ALA A 14 34.66 52.75 17.08
CA ALA A 14 35.76 53.47 16.38
C ALA A 14 37.10 52.70 16.54
N ALA A 15 38.13 52.77 15.66
CA ALA A 15 38.28 53.13 14.24
C ALA A 15 39.71 52.80 13.75
N LEU A 16 39.96 52.81 12.41
CA LEU A 16 41.30 52.87 11.74
C LEU A 16 42.22 51.62 11.88
N VAL A 17 43.20 51.30 10.99
CA VAL A 17 43.85 52.01 9.85
C VAL A 17 43.97 51.08 8.61
N LEU A 18 44.13 51.65 7.41
CA LEU A 18 44.37 51.05 6.06
C LEU A 18 45.89 50.80 5.79
N PRO A 19 46.36 50.06 4.74
CA PRO A 19 46.22 50.47 3.31
C PRO A 19 46.24 49.40 2.18
N LEU A 20 45.85 49.86 0.96
CA LEU A 20 46.26 49.43 -0.41
C LEU A 20 46.21 47.93 -0.80
N THR A 21 45.67 47.51 -1.96
CA THR A 21 45.22 48.19 -3.21
C THR A 21 43.83 47.60 -3.63
N ALA A 22 43.15 47.88 -4.76
CA ALA A 22 43.43 48.61 -6.01
C ALA A 22 42.14 49.25 -6.60
N ALA A 23 41.98 49.28 -7.94
CA ALA A 23 40.76 49.64 -8.68
C ALA A 23 40.30 48.43 -9.55
N VAL A 24 39.14 48.40 -10.24
CA VAL A 24 38.61 49.34 -11.27
C VAL A 24 37.13 49.72 -10.99
N ALA A 25 36.64 50.82 -11.57
CA ALA A 25 35.39 51.48 -11.20
C ALA A 25 34.38 51.67 -12.35
N ALA A 26 33.11 51.93 -12.00
CA ALA A 26 32.13 52.69 -12.78
C ALA A 26 31.11 53.38 -11.82
N PRO A 27 30.53 54.57 -12.12
CA PRO A 27 29.93 55.41 -11.06
C PRO A 27 28.47 55.89 -11.28
N ALA A 28 27.95 56.49 -10.21
CA ALA A 28 26.92 57.56 -10.15
C ALA A 28 25.44 57.21 -10.36
N GLN A 29 24.60 58.12 -9.85
CA GLN A 29 23.14 58.02 -9.75
C GLN A 29 22.42 58.57 -10.99
N ALA A 30 21.20 58.09 -11.24
CA ALA A 30 20.22 58.73 -12.13
C ALA A 30 19.02 59.27 -11.32
N THR A 31 18.36 60.30 -11.84
CA THR A 31 17.29 61.04 -11.15
C THR A 31 15.95 60.29 -11.11
N ALA A 32 15.17 60.50 -10.05
CA ALA A 32 13.80 60.01 -9.98
C ALA A 32 12.89 60.81 -10.93
N SER A 33 12.20 60.11 -11.83
CA SER A 33 11.00 60.62 -12.50
C SER A 33 9.75 60.21 -11.70
N ALA A 34 8.67 60.98 -11.81
CA ALA A 34 7.42 60.71 -11.10
C ALA A 34 6.64 59.57 -11.78
N GLY A 35 6.89 58.32 -11.35
CA GLY A 35 6.09 57.16 -11.74
C GLY A 35 4.72 57.18 -11.06
N ALA A 36 3.65 56.99 -11.83
CA ALA A 36 2.31 56.78 -11.29
C ALA A 36 2.25 55.48 -10.48
N ALA A 37 1.42 55.45 -9.43
CA ALA A 37 1.26 54.26 -8.60
C ALA A 37 0.57 53.14 -9.39
N ALA A 38 1.31 52.05 -9.65
CA ALA A 38 0.78 50.90 -10.39
C ALA A 38 -0.33 50.19 -9.61
N PHE A 39 -1.42 49.82 -10.30
CA PHE A 39 -2.51 49.05 -9.71
C PHE A 39 -2.06 47.64 -9.32
N ALA A 40 -2.54 47.15 -8.18
CA ALA A 40 -2.23 45.83 -7.66
C ALA A 40 -2.54 44.71 -8.68
N ALA A 41 -1.75 43.65 -8.67
CA ALA A 41 -2.01 42.49 -9.52
C ALA A 41 -3.33 41.79 -9.14
N TRP A 42 -4.04 41.26 -10.13
CA TRP A 42 -5.17 40.37 -9.90
C TRP A 42 -4.72 39.09 -9.18
N ALA A 43 -5.52 38.62 -8.24
CA ALA A 43 -5.30 37.39 -7.50
C ALA A 43 -6.61 36.59 -7.36
N PRO A 44 -6.57 35.25 -7.25
CA PRO A 44 -7.73 34.43 -6.95
C PRO A 44 -8.19 34.63 -5.49
N TRP A 45 -9.43 34.21 -5.19
CA TRP A 45 -10.07 34.28 -3.86
C TRP A 45 -10.13 35.68 -3.23
N THR A 46 -9.97 36.72 -4.05
CA THR A 46 -9.87 38.11 -3.62
C THR A 46 -11.20 38.83 -3.89
N PRO A 47 -11.79 39.54 -2.90
CA PRO A 47 -13.00 40.32 -3.11
C PRO A 47 -12.68 41.62 -3.86
N TYR A 48 -13.40 41.87 -4.94
CA TYR A 48 -13.31 43.06 -5.78
C TYR A 48 -14.66 43.75 -5.88
N THR A 49 -14.68 45.08 -5.75
CA THR A 49 -15.87 45.91 -5.98
C THR A 49 -15.84 46.53 -7.39
N ALA A 50 -17.01 46.83 -7.94
CA ALA A 50 -17.12 47.51 -9.23
C ALA A 50 -16.35 48.85 -9.20
N GLY A 51 -15.60 49.13 -10.27
CA GLY A 51 -14.65 50.25 -10.35
C GLY A 51 -13.24 49.95 -9.82
N THR A 52 -13.00 48.82 -9.13
CA THR A 52 -11.64 48.43 -8.71
C THR A 52 -10.78 48.17 -9.93
N ARG A 53 -9.59 48.79 -10.00
CA ARG A 53 -8.60 48.56 -11.05
C ARG A 53 -7.47 47.64 -10.58
N VAL A 54 -7.08 46.70 -11.43
CA VAL A 54 -6.02 45.71 -11.20
C VAL A 54 -5.15 45.54 -12.45
N THR A 55 -3.94 45.01 -12.31
CA THR A 55 -3.12 44.56 -13.43
C THR A 55 -3.18 43.03 -13.59
N TYR A 56 -3.25 42.53 -14.83
CA TYR A 56 -3.08 41.11 -15.13
C TYR A 56 -2.36 40.94 -16.47
N ASN A 57 -1.26 40.18 -16.48
CA ASN A 57 -0.35 39.99 -17.63
C ASN A 57 0.03 41.32 -18.35
N GLY A 58 0.27 42.38 -17.58
CA GLY A 58 0.66 43.70 -18.09
C GLY A 58 -0.50 44.60 -18.58
N VAL A 59 -1.74 44.11 -18.59
CA VAL A 59 -2.93 44.89 -18.98
C VAL A 59 -3.69 45.34 -17.73
N GLU A 60 -4.17 46.59 -17.72
CA GLU A 60 -5.07 47.08 -16.68
C GLU A 60 -6.52 46.65 -16.92
N TYR A 61 -7.20 46.17 -15.88
CA TYR A 61 -8.61 45.81 -15.92
C TYR A 61 -9.38 46.50 -14.78
N GLU A 62 -10.57 46.97 -15.11
CA GLU A 62 -11.55 47.57 -14.22
C GLU A 62 -12.67 46.55 -13.96
N CYS A 63 -12.95 46.31 -12.68
CA CYS A 63 -14.01 45.41 -12.23
C CYS A 63 -15.39 46.00 -12.56
N LEU A 64 -16.27 45.21 -13.18
CA LEU A 64 -17.62 45.62 -13.59
C LEU A 64 -18.69 45.32 -12.53
N GLN A 65 -18.49 44.30 -11.71
CA GLN A 65 -19.49 43.79 -10.76
C GLN A 65 -18.82 43.30 -9.47
N ASN A 66 -19.44 43.56 -8.32
CA ASN A 66 -18.92 43.09 -7.02
C ASN A 66 -18.86 41.55 -6.99
N HIS A 67 -17.66 40.98 -6.80
CA HIS A 67 -17.46 39.53 -6.76
C HIS A 67 -16.22 39.15 -5.95
N THR A 68 -16.13 37.88 -5.55
CA THR A 68 -14.85 37.28 -5.10
C THR A 68 -14.30 36.45 -6.26
N SER A 69 -13.04 36.69 -6.64
CA SER A 69 -12.40 35.98 -7.76
C SER A 69 -12.20 34.49 -7.47
N GLN A 70 -12.11 33.69 -8.53
CA GLN A 70 -11.82 32.26 -8.48
C GLN A 70 -10.72 31.92 -9.52
N PRO A 71 -9.96 30.83 -9.36
CA PRO A 71 -9.12 30.30 -10.44
C PRO A 71 -9.97 30.02 -11.70
N GLY A 72 -9.52 30.49 -12.85
CA GLY A 72 -10.31 30.48 -14.09
C GLY A 72 -11.15 31.75 -14.32
N TRP A 73 -11.19 32.69 -13.36
CA TRP A 73 -11.85 34.00 -13.48
C TRP A 73 -10.84 35.14 -13.61
N GLU A 74 -9.69 34.87 -14.24
CA GLU A 74 -8.70 35.89 -14.60
C GLU A 74 -9.35 36.93 -15.53
N PRO A 75 -9.01 38.23 -15.45
CA PRO A 75 -9.75 39.29 -16.14
C PRO A 75 -10.06 39.08 -17.64
N PRO A 76 -9.17 38.56 -18.51
CA PRO A 76 -9.51 38.30 -19.91
C PRO A 76 -10.49 37.12 -20.13
N ASN A 77 -10.62 36.21 -19.16
CA ASN A 77 -11.45 35.00 -19.27
C ASN A 77 -12.93 35.27 -18.95
N VAL A 78 -13.23 36.34 -18.22
CA VAL A 78 -14.56 36.67 -17.68
C VAL A 78 -14.96 38.13 -17.97
N PRO A 79 -15.22 38.50 -19.23
CA PRO A 79 -15.55 39.88 -19.63
C PRO A 79 -16.89 40.42 -19.08
N ALA A 80 -17.70 39.57 -18.42
CA ALA A 80 -18.87 40.02 -17.65
C ALA A 80 -18.50 40.61 -16.28
N LEU A 81 -17.31 40.29 -15.75
CA LEU A 81 -16.79 40.75 -14.46
C LEU A 81 -15.69 41.80 -14.59
N TRP A 82 -15.03 41.89 -15.76
CA TRP A 82 -13.88 42.77 -16.00
C TRP A 82 -13.91 43.41 -17.39
N ARG A 83 -13.41 44.64 -17.49
CA ARG A 83 -13.21 45.39 -18.74
C ARG A 83 -11.79 45.99 -18.75
N PRO A 84 -11.05 46.02 -19.87
CA PRO A 84 -9.80 46.75 -19.94
C PRO A 84 -9.97 48.22 -19.50
N ALA A 85 -9.14 48.67 -18.56
CA ALA A 85 -9.31 49.96 -17.89
C ALA A 85 -8.90 51.17 -18.76
N THR A 86 -8.16 50.89 -19.83
CA THR A 86 -7.80 51.78 -20.93
C THR A 86 -8.47 51.29 -22.22
N GLY A 87 -9.44 52.06 -22.72
CA GLY A 87 -10.02 51.80 -24.03
C GLY A 87 -9.06 52.27 -25.12
N GLY A 88 -8.72 51.39 -26.05
CA GLY A 88 -7.98 51.72 -27.28
C GLY A 88 -6.60 52.35 -27.04
N GLY A 89 -5.57 51.50 -26.88
CA GLY A 89 -4.28 51.86 -27.47
C GLY A 89 -4.46 52.19 -28.95
N THR A 90 -3.59 53.02 -29.53
CA THR A 90 -3.77 53.62 -30.88
C THR A 90 -3.57 52.63 -32.04
N ASP A 91 -3.91 51.36 -31.82
CA ASP A 91 -3.72 50.28 -32.76
C ASP A 91 -4.94 50.12 -33.67
N THR A 92 -4.81 50.64 -34.88
CA THR A 92 -5.78 50.46 -35.97
C THR A 92 -5.33 49.39 -36.96
N THR A 93 -4.24 48.68 -36.67
CA THR A 93 -3.75 47.60 -37.52
C THR A 93 -4.52 46.32 -37.22
N ALA A 94 -4.78 45.51 -38.25
CA ALA A 94 -5.34 44.18 -38.06
C ALA A 94 -4.21 43.14 -38.01
N PRO A 95 -4.30 42.13 -37.12
CA PRO A 95 -3.38 41.00 -37.12
C PRO A 95 -3.23 40.33 -38.49
N SER A 96 -2.06 39.76 -38.74
CA SER A 96 -1.81 38.98 -39.94
C SER A 96 -2.73 37.75 -40.00
N VAL A 97 -3.11 37.35 -41.22
CA VAL A 97 -4.08 36.26 -41.44
C VAL A 97 -3.52 34.92 -40.93
N PRO A 98 -4.28 34.13 -40.16
CA PRO A 98 -3.86 32.80 -39.72
C PRO A 98 -3.45 31.92 -40.90
N GLY A 99 -2.17 31.54 -40.95
CA GLY A 99 -1.62 30.74 -42.03
C GLY A 99 -2.01 29.27 -41.92
N ASN A 100 -1.97 28.54 -43.04
CA ASN A 100 -1.91 27.07 -43.06
C ASN A 100 -3.02 26.39 -42.21
N LEU A 101 -4.26 26.91 -42.27
CA LEU A 101 -5.38 26.23 -41.64
C LEU A 101 -5.51 24.85 -42.28
N ARG A 102 -5.52 23.80 -41.47
CA ARG A 102 -5.51 22.40 -41.88
C ARG A 102 -6.32 21.53 -40.93
N SER A 103 -6.95 20.50 -41.46
CA SER A 103 -7.52 19.40 -40.66
C SER A 103 -6.38 18.52 -40.17
N THR A 104 -6.26 18.34 -38.86
CA THR A 104 -5.25 17.47 -38.23
C THR A 104 -5.79 16.07 -37.89
N GLY A 105 -7.11 15.89 -37.94
CA GLY A 105 -7.74 14.58 -37.76
C GLY A 105 -9.26 14.67 -37.87
N VAL A 106 -9.91 13.55 -38.19
CA VAL A 106 -11.37 13.42 -38.27
C VAL A 106 -11.83 12.14 -37.60
N THR A 107 -12.97 12.20 -36.92
CA THR A 107 -13.71 11.03 -36.44
C THR A 107 -15.10 10.99 -37.09
N ASN A 108 -15.93 10.02 -36.72
CA ASN A 108 -17.34 10.00 -37.13
C ASN A 108 -18.18 11.12 -36.48
N ASN A 109 -17.63 11.85 -35.51
CA ASN A 109 -18.36 12.86 -34.74
C ASN A 109 -17.58 14.16 -34.44
N SER A 110 -16.38 14.35 -35.01
CA SER A 110 -15.56 15.54 -34.80
C SER A 110 -14.56 15.81 -35.91
N VAL A 111 -14.10 17.07 -35.99
CA VAL A 111 -12.98 17.53 -36.82
C VAL A 111 -11.97 18.25 -35.93
N SER A 112 -10.70 17.83 -35.97
CA SER A 112 -9.58 18.56 -35.35
C SER A 112 -8.90 19.47 -36.38
N LEU A 113 -8.61 20.70 -35.96
CA LEU A 113 -8.02 21.76 -36.77
C LEU A 113 -6.73 22.27 -36.11
N ALA A 114 -5.78 22.69 -36.94
CA ALA A 114 -4.65 23.52 -36.54
C ALA A 114 -4.38 24.60 -37.60
N TRP A 115 -3.75 25.68 -37.18
CA TRP A 115 -3.25 26.76 -38.03
C TRP A 115 -1.90 27.24 -37.50
N ASP A 116 -1.22 28.06 -38.30
CA ASP A 116 0.04 28.69 -37.91
C ASP A 116 -0.23 30.06 -37.26
N VAL A 117 0.68 30.50 -36.39
CA VAL A 117 0.43 31.64 -35.49
C VAL A 117 0.39 32.97 -36.25
N SER A 118 -0.61 33.80 -35.94
CA SER A 118 -0.69 35.19 -36.42
C SER A 118 0.23 36.10 -35.63
N THR A 119 0.67 37.17 -36.28
CA THR A 119 1.50 38.24 -35.75
C THR A 119 0.76 39.58 -35.82
N ASP A 120 1.14 40.49 -34.94
CA ASP A 120 0.52 41.82 -34.80
C ASP A 120 1.53 42.79 -34.16
N ASN A 121 1.31 44.11 -34.28
CA ASN A 121 2.22 45.11 -33.72
C ASN A 121 2.02 45.44 -32.23
N VAL A 122 0.87 45.09 -31.63
CA VAL A 122 0.68 45.12 -30.16
C VAL A 122 0.50 43.70 -29.61
N GLY A 123 -0.29 42.85 -30.26
CA GLY A 123 -0.36 41.42 -29.95
C GLY A 123 -1.72 40.77 -30.19
N VAL A 124 -1.68 39.53 -30.68
CA VAL A 124 -2.86 38.69 -30.93
C VAL A 124 -3.42 38.13 -29.61
N THR A 125 -4.68 38.41 -29.30
CA THR A 125 -5.39 37.92 -28.09
C THR A 125 -6.17 36.63 -28.32
N GLY A 126 -6.22 36.14 -29.56
CA GLY A 126 -6.78 34.85 -29.91
C GLY A 126 -7.39 34.80 -31.30
N TYR A 127 -8.14 33.73 -31.53
CA TYR A 127 -8.65 33.33 -32.82
C TYR A 127 -10.15 33.06 -32.77
N GLU A 128 -10.86 33.52 -33.79
CA GLU A 128 -12.28 33.27 -34.02
C GLU A 128 -12.43 32.15 -35.06
N VAL A 129 -13.03 31.03 -34.66
CA VAL A 129 -13.15 29.83 -35.50
C VAL A 129 -14.57 29.72 -36.06
N TYR A 130 -14.69 29.76 -37.38
CA TYR A 130 -15.96 29.71 -38.10
C TYR A 130 -16.17 28.36 -38.77
N ARG A 131 -17.42 27.87 -38.79
CA ARG A 131 -17.87 26.69 -39.55
C ARG A 131 -19.02 27.11 -40.47
N ALA A 132 -18.89 26.84 -41.77
CA ALA A 132 -19.84 27.25 -42.79
C ALA A 132 -20.21 28.76 -42.73
N GLY A 133 -19.24 29.61 -42.35
CA GLY A 133 -19.43 31.06 -42.19
C GLY A 133 -19.96 31.52 -40.82
N THR A 134 -20.47 30.60 -39.97
CA THR A 134 -20.96 30.92 -38.62
C THR A 134 -19.86 30.77 -37.58
N LEU A 135 -19.71 31.75 -36.69
CA LEU A 135 -18.76 31.67 -35.56
C LEU A 135 -19.15 30.51 -34.63
N VAL A 136 -18.24 29.57 -34.40
CA VAL A 136 -18.44 28.42 -33.50
C VAL A 136 -17.85 28.71 -32.13
N THR A 137 -16.63 29.25 -32.08
CA THR A 137 -15.93 29.49 -30.82
C THR A 137 -14.85 30.56 -30.95
N THR A 138 -14.30 30.96 -29.81
CA THR A 138 -13.05 31.70 -29.66
C THR A 138 -12.04 30.82 -28.91
N VAL A 139 -10.78 30.83 -29.34
CA VAL A 139 -9.66 30.16 -28.65
C VAL A 139 -8.45 31.09 -28.55
N THR A 140 -7.54 30.83 -27.60
CA THR A 140 -6.26 31.56 -27.47
C THR A 140 -5.10 30.82 -28.15
N GLY A 141 -5.14 29.49 -28.22
CA GLY A 141 -4.17 28.66 -28.94
C GLY A 141 -4.46 28.55 -30.45
N THR A 142 -3.56 27.88 -31.17
CA THR A 142 -3.63 27.70 -32.63
C THR A 142 -4.26 26.37 -33.08
N THR A 143 -5.08 25.77 -32.22
CA THR A 143 -5.78 24.49 -32.47
C THR A 143 -7.20 24.51 -31.92
N TYR A 144 -8.07 23.68 -32.51
CA TYR A 144 -9.44 23.47 -32.04
C TYR A 144 -9.97 22.10 -32.48
N THR A 145 -10.81 21.44 -31.67
CA THR A 145 -11.55 20.24 -32.07
C THR A 145 -13.04 20.49 -32.00
N ASP A 146 -13.70 20.46 -33.15
CA ASP A 146 -15.11 20.74 -33.33
C ASP A 146 -15.93 19.45 -33.17
N THR A 147 -16.56 19.25 -32.00
CA THR A 147 -17.21 17.98 -31.60
C THR A 147 -18.74 18.02 -31.71
N GLY A 148 -19.35 16.84 -31.82
CA GLY A 148 -20.81 16.68 -31.98
C GLY A 148 -21.29 16.87 -33.42
N ARG A 149 -20.46 16.48 -34.39
CA ARG A 149 -20.76 16.50 -35.82
C ARG A 149 -21.48 15.22 -36.25
N THR A 150 -22.23 15.30 -37.35
CA THR A 150 -22.84 14.14 -38.02
C THR A 150 -21.76 13.39 -38.80
N ALA A 151 -21.82 12.06 -38.85
CA ALA A 151 -20.90 11.23 -39.65
C ALA A 151 -21.08 11.44 -41.17
N ASN A 152 -20.09 11.07 -41.98
CA ASN A 152 -20.11 11.19 -43.45
C ASN A 152 -20.46 12.61 -43.97
N THR A 153 -20.27 13.65 -43.16
CA THR A 153 -20.72 15.01 -43.47
C THR A 153 -19.52 15.93 -43.64
N SER A 154 -19.48 16.66 -44.75
CA SER A 154 -18.43 17.63 -45.06
C SER A 154 -18.71 18.97 -44.36
N TYR A 155 -17.75 19.44 -43.57
CA TYR A 155 -17.79 20.72 -42.88
C TYR A 155 -16.68 21.63 -43.39
N THR A 156 -17.02 22.90 -43.64
CA THR A 156 -16.07 23.93 -44.08
C THR A 156 -15.70 24.85 -42.92
N TYR A 157 -14.42 25.20 -42.79
CA TYR A 157 -13.87 25.99 -41.70
C TYR A 157 -12.98 27.13 -42.19
N THR A 158 -13.04 28.28 -41.51
CA THR A 158 -12.10 29.41 -41.65
C THR A 158 -11.81 30.00 -40.27
N VAL A 159 -10.63 30.60 -40.09
CA VAL A 159 -10.20 31.23 -38.83
C VAL A 159 -9.80 32.68 -39.08
N ARG A 160 -10.04 33.56 -38.10
CA ARG A 160 -9.49 34.93 -38.02
C ARG A 160 -8.68 35.09 -36.75
N ALA A 161 -7.64 35.92 -36.78
CA ALA A 161 -6.98 36.43 -35.59
C ALA A 161 -7.59 37.78 -35.16
N ARG A 162 -7.48 38.10 -33.87
CA ARG A 162 -7.84 39.40 -33.29
C ARG A 162 -6.82 39.85 -32.24
N ASP A 163 -6.72 41.16 -32.04
CA ASP A 163 -5.85 41.81 -31.07
C ASP A 163 -6.60 42.21 -29.78
N ALA A 164 -6.07 43.16 -29.00
CA ALA A 164 -6.69 43.73 -27.81
C ALA A 164 -7.53 45.00 -28.06
N ALA A 165 -7.36 45.66 -29.21
CA ALA A 165 -8.14 46.84 -29.63
C ALA A 165 -9.48 46.45 -30.28
N GLY A 166 -9.59 45.22 -30.78
CA GLY A 166 -10.76 44.64 -31.44
C GLY A 166 -10.64 44.51 -32.96
N ASN A 167 -9.48 44.84 -33.57
CA ASN A 167 -9.30 44.63 -34.99
C ASN A 167 -9.20 43.12 -35.29
N ARG A 168 -9.46 42.75 -36.56
CA ARG A 168 -9.59 41.36 -37.00
C ARG A 168 -8.90 41.17 -38.35
N SER A 169 -8.15 40.07 -38.47
CA SER A 169 -7.60 39.64 -39.75
C SER A 169 -8.72 39.33 -40.76
N ALA A 170 -8.37 39.27 -42.04
CA ALA A 170 -9.19 38.54 -43.00
C ALA A 170 -9.27 37.04 -42.63
N ASN A 171 -10.20 36.31 -43.26
CA ASN A 171 -10.26 34.84 -43.11
C ASN A 171 -8.95 34.20 -43.59
N SER A 172 -8.55 33.13 -42.90
CA SER A 172 -7.59 32.12 -43.39
C SER A 172 -8.04 31.50 -44.71
N ASN A 173 -7.20 30.63 -45.28
CA ASN A 173 -7.66 29.65 -46.26
C ASN A 173 -8.83 28.82 -45.68
N THR A 174 -9.76 28.42 -46.54
CA THR A 174 -10.86 27.50 -46.16
C THR A 174 -10.33 26.07 -46.10
N VAL A 175 -10.75 25.32 -45.08
CA VAL A 175 -10.56 23.87 -44.99
C VAL A 175 -11.91 23.18 -45.10
N THR A 176 -12.02 22.20 -45.99
CA THR A 176 -13.13 21.23 -45.98
C THR A 176 -12.64 19.95 -45.31
N ALA A 177 -13.36 19.47 -44.31
CA ALA A 177 -13.10 18.20 -43.65
C ALA A 177 -14.39 17.38 -43.55
N THR A 178 -14.35 16.15 -44.03
CA THR A 178 -15.47 15.20 -43.94
C THR A 178 -15.28 14.32 -42.73
N THR A 179 -16.26 14.28 -41.83
CA THR A 179 -16.29 13.31 -40.73
C THR A 179 -16.29 11.89 -41.30
N THR A 180 -15.56 10.98 -40.68
CA THR A 180 -15.45 9.61 -41.20
C THR A 180 -16.80 8.87 -41.13
N GLY A 181 -16.93 7.80 -41.88
CA GLY A 181 -18.07 6.92 -41.79
C GLY A 181 -18.14 6.25 -40.41
N GLY A 182 -19.18 6.55 -39.65
CA GLY A 182 -19.58 5.76 -38.49
C GLY A 182 -20.20 4.44 -38.95
N GLY A 183 -19.38 3.55 -39.52
CA GLY A 183 -19.72 2.19 -39.92
C GLY A 183 -20.96 2.01 -40.81
N GLY A 184 -21.46 3.04 -41.49
CA GLY A 184 -22.83 3.08 -42.05
C GLY A 184 -23.20 2.08 -43.16
N THR A 185 -22.30 1.18 -43.54
CA THR A 185 -22.57 0.04 -44.44
C THR A 185 -22.15 -1.30 -43.83
N ASP A 186 -21.61 -1.31 -42.61
CA ASP A 186 -21.27 -2.52 -41.89
C ASP A 186 -22.50 -3.02 -41.13
N THR A 187 -22.86 -4.27 -41.41
CA THR A 187 -24.00 -4.98 -40.80
C THR A 187 -23.54 -6.19 -39.99
N THR A 188 -22.23 -6.38 -39.87
CA THR A 188 -21.62 -7.49 -39.14
C THR A 188 -21.44 -7.06 -37.68
N ALA A 189 -21.73 -7.96 -36.75
CA ALA A 189 -21.49 -7.69 -35.34
C ALA A 189 -20.09 -8.21 -34.92
N PRO A 190 -19.38 -7.48 -34.04
CA PRO A 190 -18.14 -7.97 -33.43
C PRO A 190 -18.27 -9.36 -32.82
N SER A 191 -17.17 -10.09 -32.79
CA SER A 191 -17.10 -11.37 -32.07
C SER A 191 -17.34 -11.18 -30.57
N VAL A 192 -17.87 -12.22 -29.91
CA VAL A 192 -18.27 -12.16 -28.50
C VAL A 192 -17.04 -12.00 -27.59
N PRO A 193 -17.04 -11.08 -26.61
CA PRO A 193 -15.95 -10.94 -25.64
C PRO A 193 -15.69 -12.26 -24.90
N GLY A 194 -14.54 -12.88 -25.17
CA GLY A 194 -14.17 -14.16 -24.61
C GLY A 194 -13.61 -14.04 -23.19
N ASN A 195 -13.74 -15.10 -22.38
CA ASN A 195 -13.08 -15.22 -21.07
C ASN A 195 -13.33 -14.02 -20.14
N LEU A 196 -14.61 -13.59 -20.03
CA LEU A 196 -15.00 -12.65 -18.98
C LEU A 196 -14.77 -13.33 -17.63
N ARG A 197 -14.03 -12.66 -16.75
CA ARG A 197 -13.68 -13.15 -15.41
C ARG A 197 -13.62 -12.00 -14.42
N SER A 198 -13.89 -12.31 -13.15
CA SER A 198 -13.48 -11.41 -12.06
C SER A 198 -11.97 -11.46 -11.89
N THR A 199 -11.35 -10.30 -11.71
CA THR A 199 -9.92 -10.15 -11.40
C THR A 199 -9.67 -9.68 -9.96
N GLY A 200 -10.73 -9.38 -9.22
CA GLY A 200 -10.66 -9.01 -7.81
C GLY A 200 -12.02 -8.57 -7.27
N VAL A 201 -12.22 -8.72 -5.97
CA VAL A 201 -13.41 -8.24 -5.26
C VAL A 201 -12.98 -7.51 -3.99
N THR A 202 -13.76 -6.50 -3.61
CA THR A 202 -13.67 -5.83 -2.31
C THR A 202 -15.06 -5.83 -1.66
N SER A 203 -15.23 -5.16 -0.51
CA SER A 203 -16.54 -4.98 0.10
C SER A 203 -17.42 -3.96 -0.65
N ASN A 204 -16.85 -3.16 -1.56
CA ASN A 204 -17.58 -2.13 -2.32
C ASN A 204 -17.37 -2.18 -3.84
N SER A 205 -16.63 -3.16 -4.38
CA SER A 205 -16.32 -3.23 -5.81
C SER A 205 -16.03 -4.63 -6.35
N VAL A 206 -16.20 -4.77 -7.66
CA VAL A 206 -15.79 -5.95 -8.45
C VAL A 206 -14.94 -5.49 -9.63
N SER A 207 -13.74 -6.03 -9.77
CA SER A 207 -12.88 -5.84 -10.95
C SER A 207 -13.10 -6.96 -11.96
N LEU A 208 -13.19 -6.61 -13.23
CA LEU A 208 -13.48 -7.50 -14.36
C LEU A 208 -12.40 -7.36 -15.44
N ALA A 209 -12.13 -8.47 -16.14
CA ALA A 209 -11.36 -8.47 -17.38
C ALA A 209 -11.92 -9.49 -18.37
N TRP A 210 -11.73 -9.23 -19.66
CA TRP A 210 -12.08 -10.12 -20.76
C TRP A 210 -10.97 -10.14 -21.82
N ASN A 211 -11.06 -11.03 -22.79
CA ASN A 211 -10.22 -11.02 -23.97
C ASN A 211 -10.82 -10.06 -25.01
N ALA A 212 -9.98 -9.43 -25.83
CA ALA A 212 -10.43 -8.50 -26.87
C ALA A 212 -11.29 -9.23 -27.92
N SER A 213 -12.36 -8.57 -28.35
CA SER A 213 -13.14 -8.96 -29.53
C SER A 213 -12.43 -8.55 -30.82
N THR A 214 -12.83 -9.18 -31.90
CA THR A 214 -12.43 -8.91 -33.29
C THR A 214 -13.66 -8.51 -34.11
N ASP A 215 -13.41 -7.80 -35.20
CA ASP A 215 -14.43 -7.23 -36.08
C ASP A 215 -13.84 -7.05 -37.49
N ASN A 216 -14.68 -6.96 -38.52
CA ASN A 216 -14.25 -6.75 -39.91
C ASN A 216 -13.93 -5.28 -40.25
N VAL A 217 -14.35 -4.32 -39.44
CA VAL A 217 -13.93 -2.91 -39.55
C VAL A 217 -13.17 -2.46 -38.29
N ALA A 218 -13.85 -2.36 -37.14
CA ALA A 218 -13.23 -2.00 -35.86
C ALA A 218 -14.18 -2.14 -34.66
N VAL A 219 -13.74 -2.85 -33.61
CA VAL A 219 -14.37 -2.77 -32.27
C VAL A 219 -14.10 -1.40 -31.66
N THR A 220 -15.14 -0.62 -31.35
CA THR A 220 -15.00 0.72 -30.72
C THR A 220 -15.14 0.71 -29.21
N GLY A 221 -15.56 -0.42 -28.63
CA GLY A 221 -15.62 -0.61 -27.19
C GLY A 221 -16.55 -1.71 -26.75
N TYR A 222 -16.80 -1.75 -25.45
CA TYR A 222 -17.51 -2.79 -24.75
C TYR A 222 -18.61 -2.20 -23.85
N GLU A 223 -19.81 -2.75 -23.96
CA GLU A 223 -20.97 -2.45 -23.11
C GLU A 223 -20.96 -3.45 -21.94
N VAL A 224 -20.80 -2.96 -20.70
CA VAL A 224 -20.70 -3.80 -19.50
C VAL A 224 -22.03 -3.78 -18.73
N TYR A 225 -22.62 -4.96 -18.55
CA TYR A 225 -23.92 -5.15 -17.92
C TYR A 225 -23.76 -5.79 -16.53
N ARG A 226 -24.61 -5.38 -15.58
CA ARG A 226 -24.77 -5.99 -14.25
C ARG A 226 -26.23 -6.35 -14.04
N ALA A 227 -26.52 -7.61 -13.71
CA ALA A 227 -27.88 -8.16 -13.60
C ALA A 227 -28.78 -7.82 -14.81
N GLY A 228 -28.20 -7.80 -16.02
CA GLY A 228 -28.89 -7.46 -17.26
C GLY A 228 -29.03 -5.95 -17.56
N THR A 229 -28.73 -5.06 -16.61
CA THR A 229 -28.75 -3.60 -16.81
C THR A 229 -27.39 -3.09 -17.28
N LEU A 230 -27.35 -2.25 -18.30
CA LEU A 230 -26.12 -1.58 -18.76
C LEU A 230 -25.59 -0.65 -17.66
N VAL A 231 -24.35 -0.86 -17.23
CA VAL A 231 -23.68 -0.03 -16.20
C VAL A 231 -22.79 1.01 -16.84
N THR A 232 -22.00 0.63 -17.85
CA THR A 232 -21.05 1.54 -18.50
C THR A 232 -20.66 1.08 -19.91
N THR A 233 -19.97 1.98 -20.61
CA THR A 233 -19.16 1.70 -21.80
C THR A 233 -17.69 1.87 -21.43
N VAL A 234 -16.82 0.97 -21.90
CA VAL A 234 -15.35 1.16 -21.86
C VAL A 234 -14.74 0.87 -23.24
N THR A 235 -13.56 1.43 -23.52
CA THR A 235 -12.79 1.13 -24.75
C THR A 235 -11.77 0.01 -24.55
N GLY A 236 -11.24 -0.15 -23.33
CA GLY A 236 -10.34 -1.24 -22.95
C GLY A 236 -11.06 -2.53 -22.58
N THR A 237 -10.29 -3.59 -22.29
CA THR A 237 -10.79 -4.94 -21.96
C THR A 237 -10.93 -5.21 -20.46
N THR A 238 -11.04 -4.16 -19.66
CA THR A 238 -11.17 -4.21 -18.19
C THR A 238 -12.16 -3.16 -17.68
N TYR A 239 -12.76 -3.43 -16.52
CA TYR A 239 -13.60 -2.48 -15.80
C TYR A 239 -13.61 -2.80 -14.30
N THR A 240 -13.72 -1.78 -13.44
CA THR A 240 -13.97 -1.98 -12.01
C THR A 240 -15.28 -1.30 -11.63
N ASP A 241 -16.24 -2.11 -11.22
CA ASP A 241 -17.59 -1.70 -10.86
C ASP A 241 -17.65 -1.32 -9.38
N THR A 242 -17.73 -0.02 -9.05
CA THR A 242 -17.57 0.52 -7.70
C THR A 242 -18.87 1.04 -7.08
N GLY A 243 -18.92 1.12 -5.75
CA GLY A 243 -20.12 1.53 -4.99
C GLY A 243 -21.15 0.42 -4.83
N ARG A 244 -20.68 -0.84 -4.74
CA ARG A 244 -21.52 -2.01 -4.49
C ARG A 244 -21.79 -2.20 -3.01
N THR A 245 -22.92 -2.82 -2.71
CA THR A 245 -23.25 -3.32 -1.36
C THR A 245 -22.33 -4.50 -1.05
N ALA A 246 -21.92 -4.63 0.21
CA ALA A 246 -21.08 -5.72 0.69
C ALA A 246 -21.85 -7.05 0.83
N ASN A 247 -21.15 -8.19 0.92
CA ASN A 247 -21.73 -9.55 0.99
C ASN A 247 -22.79 -9.84 -0.10
N THR A 248 -22.74 -9.14 -1.23
CA THR A 248 -23.80 -9.17 -2.26
C THR A 248 -23.26 -9.76 -3.55
N SER A 249 -23.96 -10.75 -4.09
CA SER A 249 -23.62 -11.41 -5.35
C SER A 249 -24.10 -10.58 -6.53
N TYR A 250 -23.17 -10.19 -7.40
CA TYR A 250 -23.45 -9.46 -8.64
C TYR A 250 -23.10 -10.32 -9.85
N THR A 251 -24.02 -10.37 -10.83
CA THR A 251 -23.84 -11.07 -12.09
C THR A 251 -23.49 -10.08 -13.19
N TYR A 252 -22.49 -10.41 -14.01
CA TYR A 252 -21.96 -9.54 -15.07
C TYR A 252 -21.89 -10.25 -16.42
N THR A 253 -22.17 -9.51 -17.48
CA THR A 253 -21.92 -9.88 -18.88
C THR A 253 -21.38 -8.68 -19.65
N VAL A 254 -20.65 -8.93 -20.74
CA VAL A 254 -20.08 -7.88 -21.60
C VAL A 254 -20.45 -8.14 -23.05
N ARG A 255 -20.73 -7.08 -23.81
CA ARG A 255 -20.89 -7.12 -25.28
C ARG A 255 -19.82 -6.23 -25.92
N ALA A 256 -19.32 -6.60 -27.09
CA ALA A 256 -18.53 -5.71 -27.93
C ALA A 256 -19.45 -4.95 -28.91
N ARG A 257 -19.02 -3.76 -29.33
CA ARG A 257 -19.67 -2.98 -30.38
C ARG A 257 -18.65 -2.36 -31.35
N ASP A 258 -19.10 -2.05 -32.55
CA ASP A 258 -18.31 -1.50 -33.64
C ASP A 258 -18.50 0.03 -33.81
N ALA A 259 -18.18 0.56 -34.99
CA ALA A 259 -18.41 1.96 -35.37
C ALA A 259 -19.80 2.23 -35.98
N ALA A 260 -20.55 1.19 -36.37
CA ALA A 260 -21.88 1.26 -36.98
C ALA A 260 -23.02 1.27 -35.93
N GLY A 261 -22.76 0.67 -34.76
CA GLY A 261 -23.76 0.38 -33.74
C GLY A 261 -24.17 -1.10 -33.66
N ASN A 262 -23.54 -1.99 -34.44
CA ASN A 262 -23.72 -3.43 -34.30
C ASN A 262 -23.12 -3.90 -32.97
N ARG A 263 -23.65 -4.99 -32.43
CA ARG A 263 -23.32 -5.48 -31.08
C ARG A 263 -23.25 -6.99 -31.04
N SER A 264 -22.19 -7.53 -30.45
CA SER A 264 -22.03 -8.97 -30.24
C SER A 264 -23.18 -9.57 -29.42
N ALA A 265 -23.30 -10.90 -29.37
CA ALA A 265 -24.01 -11.54 -28.27
C ALA A 265 -23.30 -11.28 -26.92
N ASN A 266 -23.95 -11.59 -25.81
CA ASN A 266 -23.34 -11.50 -24.48
C ASN A 266 -22.18 -12.49 -24.34
N SER A 267 -21.14 -12.09 -23.60
CA SER A 267 -20.12 -12.99 -23.06
C SER A 267 -20.70 -14.09 -22.18
N ASN A 268 -19.84 -15.02 -21.72
CA ASN A 268 -20.15 -15.82 -20.54
C ASN A 268 -20.53 -14.92 -19.34
N THR A 269 -21.45 -15.38 -18.50
CA THR A 269 -21.80 -14.70 -17.26
C THR A 269 -20.72 -14.92 -16.20
N VAL A 270 -20.41 -13.90 -15.41
CA VAL A 270 -19.59 -13.98 -14.19
C VAL A 270 -20.41 -13.58 -12.99
N THR A 271 -20.50 -14.46 -11.98
CA THR A 271 -20.99 -14.09 -10.65
C THR A 271 -19.81 -13.75 -9.77
N ALA A 272 -19.84 -12.59 -9.12
CA ALA A 272 -18.85 -12.16 -8.14
C ALA A 272 -19.55 -11.60 -6.90
N THR A 273 -19.22 -12.13 -5.73
CA THR A 273 -19.74 -11.66 -4.45
C THR A 273 -18.76 -10.67 -3.84
N THR A 274 -19.23 -9.47 -3.48
CA THR A 274 -18.45 -8.51 -2.70
C THR A 274 -18.15 -9.07 -1.31
N THR A 275 -16.99 -8.73 -0.74
CA THR A 275 -16.62 -9.19 0.60
C THR A 275 -17.42 -8.47 1.70
N GLY A 276 -17.23 -8.86 2.96
CA GLY A 276 -18.07 -8.44 4.09
C GLY A 276 -18.08 -6.94 4.40
N GLY A 277 -19.24 -6.45 4.82
CA GLY A 277 -19.50 -5.02 5.07
C GLY A 277 -19.16 -4.52 6.48
N GLY A 278 -18.62 -5.38 7.34
CA GLY A 278 -18.04 -4.94 8.61
C GLY A 278 -16.66 -4.35 8.35
N ASN A 279 -16.51 -3.03 8.57
CA ASN A 279 -15.26 -2.24 8.54
C ASN A 279 -14.07 -2.92 7.83
N GLY A 280 -14.07 -2.89 6.49
CA GLY A 280 -13.09 -3.56 5.63
C GLY A 280 -11.65 -3.01 5.65
N GLY A 281 -11.22 -2.40 6.75
CA GLY A 281 -9.81 -2.31 7.09
C GLY A 281 -9.40 -3.58 7.82
N GLY A 282 -8.38 -4.29 7.35
CA GLY A 282 -7.79 -5.38 8.13
C GLY A 282 -7.36 -4.87 9.51
N GLY A 283 -7.48 -5.72 10.53
CA GLY A 283 -7.08 -5.34 11.89
C GLY A 283 -5.62 -4.90 11.92
N ASN A 284 -5.31 -3.85 12.66
CA ASN A 284 -3.96 -3.28 12.69
C ASN A 284 -3.03 -3.97 13.69
N LYS A 285 -3.27 -5.26 14.00
CA LYS A 285 -2.35 -6.03 14.85
C LYS A 285 -1.05 -6.27 14.11
N VAL A 286 0.03 -5.79 14.70
CA VAL A 286 1.41 -6.16 14.40
C VAL A 286 1.94 -6.89 15.64
N LEU A 287 2.24 -8.19 15.50
CA LEU A 287 2.74 -9.04 16.57
C LEU A 287 4.15 -9.55 16.24
N GLY A 288 5.09 -9.42 17.15
CA GLY A 288 6.48 -9.88 16.96
C GLY A 288 6.89 -10.93 17.99
N TYR A 289 7.52 -12.01 17.54
CA TYR A 289 8.12 -13.00 18.44
C TYR A 289 9.50 -12.52 18.94
N PHE A 290 9.70 -12.48 20.26
CA PHE A 290 11.00 -12.26 20.91
C PHE A 290 11.46 -13.58 21.52
N VAL A 291 12.62 -14.09 21.10
CA VAL A 291 13.16 -15.36 21.58
C VAL A 291 14.07 -15.19 22.79
N GLN A 292 13.87 -15.98 23.84
CA GLN A 292 14.63 -15.95 25.09
C GLN A 292 16.14 -16.09 24.84
N TRP A 293 16.54 -17.00 23.94
CA TRP A 293 17.94 -17.25 23.59
C TRP A 293 18.55 -16.15 22.71
N GLY A 294 17.75 -15.17 22.30
CA GLY A 294 18.20 -13.96 21.61
C GLY A 294 19.27 -13.20 22.38
N VAL A 295 19.22 -13.25 23.72
CA VAL A 295 20.15 -12.56 24.63
C VAL A 295 21.58 -13.13 24.66
N TYR A 296 21.82 -14.26 23.97
CA TYR A 296 23.11 -14.95 23.89
C TYR A 296 23.83 -14.65 22.56
N GLN A 297 24.04 -15.65 21.69
CA GLN A 297 24.80 -15.53 20.43
C GLN A 297 24.21 -14.53 19.43
N ARG A 298 22.91 -14.25 19.52
CA ARG A 298 22.22 -13.22 18.72
C ARG A 298 22.46 -11.79 19.23
N ALA A 299 22.91 -11.63 20.48
CA ALA A 299 23.10 -10.35 21.18
C ALA A 299 21.92 -9.38 21.04
N TYR A 300 20.69 -9.93 20.98
CA TYR A 300 19.46 -9.19 20.78
C TYR A 300 18.63 -9.21 22.07
N HIS A 301 18.48 -8.03 22.65
CA HIS A 301 17.82 -7.80 23.92
C HIS A 301 16.52 -7.02 23.72
N VAL A 302 15.66 -6.98 24.74
CA VAL A 302 14.39 -6.23 24.70
C VAL A 302 14.62 -4.73 24.39
N LYS A 303 15.78 -4.17 24.79
CA LYS A 303 16.21 -2.82 24.41
C LYS A 303 16.36 -2.61 22.89
N ASN A 304 16.70 -3.65 22.13
CA ASN A 304 16.81 -3.52 20.67
C ASN A 304 15.43 -3.33 20.00
N ILE A 305 14.34 -3.76 20.65
CA ILE A 305 12.96 -3.48 20.21
C ILE A 305 12.65 -1.96 20.34
N ASP A 306 13.14 -1.34 21.41
CA ASP A 306 13.05 0.10 21.66
C ASP A 306 13.96 0.91 20.71
N THR A 307 15.26 0.60 20.67
CA THR A 307 16.24 1.41 19.93
C THR A 307 16.13 1.30 18.41
N SER A 308 15.53 0.22 17.89
CA SER A 308 15.14 0.13 16.47
C SER A 308 13.84 0.87 16.13
N GLY A 309 13.16 1.45 17.14
CA GLY A 309 11.83 2.01 17.00
C GLY A 309 10.78 0.96 16.62
N SER A 310 11.00 -0.31 16.92
CA SER A 310 10.04 -1.39 16.64
C SER A 310 8.90 -1.39 17.65
N ALA A 311 9.17 -1.05 18.92
CA ALA A 311 8.19 -1.00 19.99
C ALA A 311 7.01 -0.06 19.71
N ALA A 312 7.26 1.08 19.04
CA ALA A 312 6.22 2.03 18.61
C ALA A 312 5.36 1.53 17.42
N LYS A 313 5.76 0.44 16.76
CA LYS A 313 5.09 -0.16 15.59
C LYS A 313 4.39 -1.48 15.94
N LEU A 314 4.82 -2.14 17.02
CA LEU A 314 4.19 -3.31 17.59
C LEU A 314 2.85 -2.96 18.26
N THR A 315 1.98 -3.97 18.30
CA THR A 315 0.79 -4.01 19.18
C THR A 315 0.93 -5.10 20.25
N HIS A 316 1.60 -6.20 19.90
CA HIS A 316 1.78 -7.38 20.74
C HIS A 316 3.22 -7.92 20.60
N ILE A 317 3.78 -8.47 21.67
CA ILE A 317 4.97 -9.32 21.67
C ILE A 317 4.56 -10.71 22.16
N ASN A 318 4.99 -11.76 21.46
CA ASN A 318 5.00 -13.10 22.02
C ASN A 318 6.42 -13.39 22.52
N TYR A 319 6.55 -13.62 23.82
CA TYR A 319 7.82 -14.06 24.42
C TYR A 319 7.95 -15.57 24.23
N ALA A 320 8.99 -15.99 23.51
CA ALA A 320 9.19 -17.35 23.03
C ALA A 320 10.43 -17.98 23.71
N PHE A 321 10.33 -19.06 24.47
CA PHE A 321 9.13 -19.84 24.77
C PHE A 321 9.15 -20.27 26.24
N GLY A 322 7.98 -20.45 26.83
CA GLY A 322 7.84 -21.37 27.95
C GLY A 322 7.84 -22.81 27.43
N ASN A 323 8.33 -23.73 28.23
CA ASN A 323 8.38 -25.14 27.88
C ASN A 323 7.07 -25.84 28.30
N VAL A 324 6.74 -26.98 27.68
CA VAL A 324 5.64 -27.84 28.13
C VAL A 324 6.21 -29.18 28.53
N GLN A 325 6.21 -29.47 29.83
CA GLN A 325 6.82 -30.66 30.43
C GLN A 325 5.83 -31.34 31.37
N ASN A 326 5.71 -32.66 31.30
CA ASN A 326 4.81 -33.45 32.17
C ASN A 326 3.34 -32.97 32.11
N GLY A 327 2.90 -32.48 30.95
CA GLY A 327 1.58 -31.88 30.74
C GLY A 327 1.35 -30.53 31.45
N GLN A 328 2.42 -29.78 31.78
CA GLN A 328 2.37 -28.50 32.46
C GLN A 328 3.23 -27.45 31.75
N CYS A 329 2.84 -26.18 31.86
CA CYS A 329 3.68 -25.04 31.46
C CYS A 329 4.85 -24.86 32.45
N THR A 330 6.08 -24.72 31.95
CA THR A 330 7.29 -24.48 32.76
C THR A 330 8.18 -23.39 32.17
N ILE A 331 9.09 -22.85 33.01
CA ILE A 331 10.14 -21.90 32.59
C ILE A 331 11.06 -22.56 31.54
N GLY A 332 11.42 -21.80 30.51
CA GLY A 332 12.31 -22.26 29.44
C GLY A 332 13.79 -22.14 29.82
N ASP A 333 14.20 -20.95 30.26
CA ASP A 333 15.56 -20.66 30.72
C ASP A 333 15.51 -19.54 31.77
N SER A 334 15.62 -19.88 33.06
CA SER A 334 15.52 -18.89 34.14
C SER A 334 16.55 -17.77 34.04
N TYR A 335 17.72 -18.02 33.43
CA TYR A 335 18.74 -16.99 33.22
C TYR A 335 18.29 -15.97 32.18
N ALA A 336 17.90 -16.42 30.99
CA ALA A 336 17.36 -15.52 29.96
C ALA A 336 16.05 -14.84 30.39
N ASP A 337 15.19 -15.56 31.09
CA ASP A 337 13.84 -15.13 31.49
C ASP A 337 13.89 -14.07 32.59
N TYR A 338 14.48 -14.37 33.75
CA TYR A 338 14.35 -13.50 34.93
C TYR A 338 15.62 -13.30 35.79
N ASP A 339 16.72 -14.03 35.60
CA ASP A 339 17.93 -13.87 36.43
C ASP A 339 19.05 -13.02 35.81
N ARG A 340 19.20 -13.00 34.46
CA ARG A 340 20.28 -12.24 33.77
C ARG A 340 20.23 -10.77 34.15
N PHE A 341 21.29 -10.30 34.79
CA PHE A 341 21.48 -8.89 35.10
C PHE A 341 21.62 -8.04 33.82
N TYR A 342 20.96 -6.88 33.77
CA TYR A 342 21.20 -5.85 32.75
C TYR A 342 21.86 -4.61 33.34
N GLN A 343 22.98 -4.20 32.76
CA GLN A 343 23.61 -2.91 33.03
C GLN A 343 22.77 -1.75 32.47
N ALA A 344 23.00 -0.53 32.98
CA ALA A 344 22.35 0.70 32.49
C ALA A 344 22.44 0.88 30.96
N GLY A 345 23.59 0.54 30.37
CA GLY A 345 23.79 0.56 28.92
C GLY A 345 22.91 -0.44 28.16
N GLU A 346 22.61 -1.60 28.75
CA GLU A 346 21.82 -2.67 28.14
C GLU A 346 20.31 -2.58 28.44
N SER A 347 19.90 -1.87 29.50
CA SER A 347 18.52 -1.84 29.98
C SER A 347 17.63 -0.81 29.28
N VAL A 348 16.35 -1.13 29.09
CA VAL A 348 15.37 -0.37 28.27
C VAL A 348 15.15 1.07 28.75
N ASP A 349 15.11 1.26 30.07
CA ASP A 349 14.93 2.57 30.73
C ASP A 349 16.25 3.31 31.01
N GLY A 350 17.39 2.66 30.73
CA GLY A 350 18.72 3.18 31.06
C GLY A 350 19.14 2.96 32.52
N VAL A 351 18.34 2.26 33.33
CA VAL A 351 18.63 1.98 34.74
C VAL A 351 19.14 0.55 34.86
N ALA A 352 20.31 0.36 35.50
CA ALA A 352 20.80 -0.99 35.79
C ALA A 352 19.79 -1.75 36.66
N ASP A 353 19.69 -3.06 36.47
CA ASP A 353 18.90 -3.88 37.40
C ASP A 353 19.57 -3.92 38.79
N THR A 354 18.85 -4.40 39.82
CA THR A 354 19.41 -4.54 41.18
C THR A 354 19.81 -5.98 41.50
N TRP A 355 20.78 -6.12 42.41
CA TRP A 355 21.20 -7.39 43.01
C TRP A 355 20.37 -7.79 44.24
N ASP A 356 19.38 -6.98 44.65
CA ASP A 356 18.52 -7.27 45.79
C ASP A 356 17.83 -8.64 45.69
N ALA A 357 17.67 -9.30 46.84
CA ALA A 357 17.07 -10.62 46.93
C ALA A 357 15.59 -10.59 46.49
N GLY A 358 15.24 -11.44 45.53
CA GLY A 358 13.88 -11.51 44.96
C GLY A 358 13.57 -10.46 43.89
N ALA A 359 14.49 -9.55 43.57
CA ALA A 359 14.29 -8.60 42.48
C ALA A 359 14.27 -9.28 41.11
N LEU A 360 13.30 -8.92 40.27
CA LEU A 360 13.21 -9.40 38.89
C LEU A 360 14.31 -8.79 38.02
N ARG A 361 14.97 -9.62 37.23
CA ARG A 361 15.94 -9.22 36.19
C ARG A 361 15.53 -9.88 34.86
N GLY A 362 16.49 -10.25 34.03
CA GLY A 362 16.25 -11.00 32.79
C GLY A 362 15.36 -10.27 31.79
N SER A 363 14.92 -10.99 30.77
CA SER A 363 14.03 -10.45 29.74
C SER A 363 12.70 -9.96 30.31
N PHE A 364 12.17 -10.60 31.36
CA PHE A 364 10.90 -10.21 31.98
C PHE A 364 10.97 -8.81 32.60
N ASN A 365 12.05 -8.44 33.31
CA ASN A 365 12.18 -7.08 33.84
C ASN A 365 12.39 -6.05 32.73
N GLN A 366 13.09 -6.43 31.64
CA GLN A 366 13.20 -5.54 30.48
C GLN A 366 11.86 -5.37 29.74
N LEU A 367 11.00 -6.40 29.70
CA LEU A 367 9.64 -6.31 29.15
C LEU A 367 8.73 -5.43 30.03
N ARG A 368 8.83 -5.52 31.37
CA ARG A 368 8.19 -4.56 32.29
C ARG A 368 8.60 -3.12 31.96
N LYS A 369 9.91 -2.87 31.87
CA LYS A 369 10.47 -1.54 31.50
C LYS A 369 10.00 -1.09 30.11
N LEU A 370 9.83 -2.00 29.15
CA LEU A 370 9.29 -1.70 27.82
C LEU A 370 7.79 -1.36 27.86
N LYS A 371 6.96 -2.10 28.60
CA LYS A 371 5.52 -1.79 28.80
C LYS A 371 5.33 -0.44 29.50
N ALA A 372 6.18 -0.10 30.47
CA ALA A 372 6.15 1.22 31.13
C ALA A 372 6.43 2.37 30.14
N LYS A 373 7.30 2.15 29.13
CA LYS A 373 7.59 3.12 28.06
C LYS A 373 6.54 3.12 26.95
N TYR A 374 5.86 1.99 26.73
CA TYR A 374 4.85 1.77 25.69
C TYR A 374 3.58 1.15 26.29
N PRO A 375 2.74 1.89 27.03
CA PRO A 375 1.65 1.33 27.84
C PRO A 375 0.52 0.64 27.05
N ASN A 376 0.46 0.85 25.73
CA ASN A 376 -0.47 0.15 24.83
C ASN A 376 0.08 -1.18 24.29
N LEU A 377 1.37 -1.48 24.52
CA LEU A 377 2.02 -2.71 24.07
C LEU A 377 1.63 -3.87 24.97
N LYS A 378 1.15 -4.96 24.35
CA LYS A 378 0.76 -6.18 25.03
C LYS A 378 1.83 -7.25 24.92
N VAL A 379 2.01 -8.07 25.95
CA VAL A 379 3.01 -9.15 25.96
C VAL A 379 2.34 -10.45 26.36
N LEU A 380 2.47 -11.49 25.55
CA LEU A 380 1.97 -12.84 25.85
C LEU A 380 3.15 -13.77 26.08
N PHE A 381 3.04 -14.69 27.04
CA PHE A 381 4.00 -15.78 27.18
C PHE A 381 3.59 -16.90 26.21
N SER A 382 4.42 -17.21 25.22
CA SER A 382 4.17 -18.29 24.25
C SER A 382 4.77 -19.59 24.73
N PHE A 383 4.02 -20.69 24.70
CA PHE A 383 4.47 -22.00 25.15
C PHE A 383 4.57 -22.99 24.00
N GLY A 384 5.68 -23.74 23.93
CA GLY A 384 5.92 -24.77 22.93
C GLY A 384 6.90 -24.37 21.83
N GLY A 385 6.41 -24.24 20.61
CA GLY A 385 7.21 -24.19 19.39
C GLY A 385 7.85 -25.54 19.07
N TRP A 386 8.60 -25.59 17.96
CA TRP A 386 9.15 -26.79 17.34
C TRP A 386 9.78 -27.80 18.31
N THR A 387 10.62 -27.33 19.23
CA THR A 387 11.41 -28.20 20.12
C THR A 387 10.66 -28.60 21.39
N TRP A 388 9.73 -27.79 21.90
CA TRP A 388 9.08 -27.99 23.20
C TRP A 388 7.59 -28.36 23.11
N SER A 389 7.08 -28.59 21.90
CA SER A 389 5.72 -29.11 21.68
C SER A 389 5.47 -30.54 22.20
N GLY A 390 6.52 -31.31 22.50
CA GLY A 390 6.41 -32.72 22.90
C GLY A 390 5.55 -32.99 24.15
N GLY A 391 5.41 -32.02 25.06
CA GLY A 391 4.58 -32.17 26.26
C GLY A 391 3.07 -31.95 26.04
N PHE A 392 2.64 -31.43 24.89
CA PHE A 392 1.21 -31.15 24.67
C PHE A 392 0.33 -32.41 24.62
N ALA A 393 0.88 -33.54 24.16
CA ALA A 393 0.17 -34.83 24.19
C ALA A 393 -0.18 -35.29 25.63
N GLN A 394 0.58 -34.84 26.63
CA GLN A 394 0.26 -35.05 28.05
C GLN A 394 -0.70 -33.97 28.57
N ALA A 395 -0.52 -32.71 28.16
CA ALA A 395 -1.42 -31.60 28.52
C ALA A 395 -2.86 -31.85 28.04
N ALA A 396 -3.02 -32.43 26.85
CA ALA A 396 -4.32 -32.80 26.27
C ALA A 396 -5.07 -33.87 27.07
N GLN A 397 -4.40 -34.66 27.91
CA GLN A 397 -5.03 -35.67 28.79
C GLN A 397 -5.68 -35.03 30.02
N ASN A 398 -5.19 -33.86 30.46
CA ASN A 398 -5.84 -33.07 31.50
C ASN A 398 -5.74 -31.55 31.20
N PRO A 399 -6.57 -31.05 30.27
CA PRO A 399 -6.56 -29.64 29.86
C PRO A 399 -6.74 -28.64 31.01
N ALA A 400 -7.50 -29.00 32.05
CA ALA A 400 -7.73 -28.15 33.21
C ALA A 400 -6.48 -28.01 34.10
N ALA A 401 -5.77 -29.11 34.37
CA ALA A 401 -4.51 -29.07 35.11
C ALA A 401 -3.39 -28.36 34.33
N PHE A 402 -3.35 -28.55 33.01
CA PHE A 402 -2.47 -27.76 32.13
C PHE A 402 -2.78 -26.26 32.27
N ALA A 403 -4.03 -25.86 32.06
CA ALA A 403 -4.44 -24.46 32.14
C ALA A 403 -4.16 -23.81 33.51
N GLU A 404 -4.35 -24.55 34.62
CA GLU A 404 -3.95 -24.09 35.96
C GLU A 404 -2.43 -23.88 36.07
N SER A 405 -1.62 -24.82 35.58
CA SER A 405 -0.14 -24.69 35.61
C SER A 405 0.34 -23.45 34.84
N CYS A 406 -0.27 -23.20 33.67
CA CYS A 406 0.04 -22.06 32.82
C CYS A 406 -0.39 -20.74 33.46
N TYR A 407 -1.60 -20.68 34.02
CA TYR A 407 -2.05 -19.49 34.74
C TYR A 407 -1.12 -19.17 35.92
N ARG A 408 -0.79 -20.17 36.75
CA ARG A 408 0.11 -20.00 37.90
C ARG A 408 1.53 -19.55 37.53
N LEU A 409 1.97 -19.81 36.30
CA LEU A 409 3.28 -19.40 35.81
C LEU A 409 3.25 -18.01 35.16
N VAL A 410 2.18 -17.67 34.43
CA VAL A 410 1.98 -16.33 33.87
C VAL A 410 1.76 -15.30 34.98
N GLU A 411 0.99 -15.67 36.02
CA GLU A 411 0.65 -14.86 37.19
C GLU A 411 1.56 -15.10 38.41
N ASP A 412 2.82 -15.48 38.19
CA ASP A 412 3.79 -15.53 39.29
C ASP A 412 3.97 -14.11 39.89
N PRO A 413 3.86 -13.91 41.22
CA PRO A 413 3.93 -12.59 41.84
C PRO A 413 5.20 -11.78 41.53
N ARG A 414 6.27 -12.40 41.02
CA ARG A 414 7.49 -11.72 40.57
C ARG A 414 7.29 -10.94 39.26
N TRP A 415 6.33 -11.32 38.41
CA TRP A 415 6.14 -10.79 37.06
C TRP A 415 4.68 -10.75 36.54
N ALA A 416 3.66 -10.88 37.40
CA ALA A 416 2.25 -10.82 37.01
C ALA A 416 1.81 -9.51 36.30
N ASP A 417 2.62 -8.44 36.34
CA ASP A 417 2.40 -7.21 35.57
C ASP A 417 2.99 -7.26 34.14
N VAL A 418 3.87 -8.21 33.85
CA VAL A 418 4.57 -8.36 32.56
C VAL A 418 3.63 -8.90 31.48
N PHE A 419 2.84 -9.91 31.78
CA PHE A 419 2.05 -10.63 30.77
C PHE A 419 0.57 -10.21 30.76
N ASP A 420 0.03 -10.00 29.57
CA ASP A 420 -1.38 -9.69 29.30
C ASP A 420 -2.15 -10.92 28.79
N GLY A 421 -1.51 -12.09 28.74
CA GLY A 421 -2.09 -13.30 28.18
C GLY A 421 -1.08 -14.41 27.90
N ILE A 422 -1.59 -15.45 27.24
CA ILE A 422 -0.88 -16.67 26.88
C ILE A 422 -1.06 -16.99 25.39
N ASP A 423 0.02 -17.46 24.77
CA ASP A 423 0.03 -18.00 23.42
C ASP A 423 0.42 -19.49 23.46
N ILE A 424 -0.21 -20.31 22.62
CA ILE A 424 0.08 -21.74 22.53
C ILE A 424 0.58 -22.07 21.13
N ASP A 425 1.84 -22.47 21.04
CA ASP A 425 2.49 -22.88 19.80
C ASP A 425 2.69 -24.39 19.82
N TRP A 426 1.61 -25.13 19.51
CA TRP A 426 1.65 -26.60 19.44
C TRP A 426 1.97 -27.02 18.02
N GLU A 427 3.18 -27.59 17.83
CA GLU A 427 3.69 -28.10 16.56
C GLU A 427 3.77 -29.64 16.54
N TYR A 428 2.72 -30.39 16.17
CA TYR A 428 1.36 -29.96 15.79
C TYR A 428 0.30 -30.87 16.42
N PRO A 429 -0.91 -30.37 16.76
CA PRO A 429 -1.97 -31.19 17.32
C PRO A 429 -2.47 -32.24 16.31
N ASN A 430 -2.53 -33.49 16.77
CA ASN A 430 -2.97 -34.67 16.03
C ASN A 430 -2.22 -34.90 14.69
N ALA A 431 -0.97 -34.44 14.59
CA ALA A 431 -0.12 -34.52 13.41
C ALA A 431 1.37 -34.58 13.79
N CYS A 432 2.26 -34.75 12.80
CA CYS A 432 3.71 -34.76 13.01
C CYS A 432 4.33 -33.36 12.84
N GLY A 433 4.94 -32.86 13.92
CA GLY A 433 6.00 -31.83 13.91
C GLY A 433 7.36 -32.50 14.10
N LEU A 434 8.17 -32.01 15.04
CA LEU A 434 9.40 -32.71 15.48
C LEU A 434 9.09 -34.10 16.08
N THR A 435 7.94 -34.24 16.73
CA THR A 435 7.34 -35.50 17.16
C THR A 435 5.91 -35.61 16.63
N CYS A 436 5.39 -36.83 16.49
CA CYS A 436 4.00 -37.06 16.10
C CYS A 436 3.07 -37.09 17.32
N ASP A 437 2.03 -36.25 17.30
CA ASP A 437 0.90 -36.34 18.22
C ASP A 437 -0.24 -37.20 17.65
N SER A 438 -0.98 -37.86 18.54
CA SER A 438 -2.16 -38.66 18.24
C SER A 438 -3.32 -38.39 19.22
N SER A 439 -3.34 -37.22 19.88
CA SER A 439 -4.33 -36.85 20.89
C SER A 439 -5.76 -36.70 20.34
N GLY A 440 -5.95 -36.78 19.02
CA GLY A 440 -7.25 -36.72 18.35
C GLY A 440 -7.70 -35.29 18.02
N PRO A 441 -8.60 -35.11 17.03
CA PRO A 441 -8.91 -33.81 16.46
C PRO A 441 -9.53 -32.81 17.44
N ALA A 442 -10.17 -33.30 18.51
CA ALA A 442 -10.78 -32.45 19.55
C ALA A 442 -9.78 -31.94 20.60
N ALA A 443 -8.56 -32.50 20.70
CA ALA A 443 -7.61 -32.20 21.76
C ALA A 443 -7.26 -30.71 21.83
N PHE A 444 -6.90 -30.11 20.69
CA PHE A 444 -6.57 -28.69 20.59
C PHE A 444 -7.73 -27.80 21.07
N ARG A 445 -8.97 -28.06 20.62
CA ARG A 445 -10.17 -27.32 21.08
C ARG A 445 -10.37 -27.45 22.58
N ASN A 446 -10.25 -28.65 23.13
CA ASN A 446 -10.45 -28.88 24.56
C ASN A 446 -9.38 -28.15 25.40
N LEU A 447 -8.14 -28.08 24.90
CA LEU A 447 -7.02 -27.34 25.50
C LEU A 447 -7.23 -25.81 25.41
N MET A 448 -7.65 -25.28 24.26
CA MET A 448 -8.03 -23.85 24.13
C MET A 448 -9.21 -23.49 25.05
N SER A 449 -10.21 -24.37 25.16
CA SER A 449 -11.40 -24.18 26.01
C SER A 449 -11.05 -24.12 27.50
N ALA A 450 -10.17 -25.01 27.97
CA ALA A 450 -9.68 -25.00 29.35
C ALA A 450 -8.87 -23.73 29.65
N LEU A 451 -8.00 -23.28 28.74
CA LEU A 451 -7.27 -22.03 28.87
C LEU A 451 -8.22 -20.82 28.96
N ARG A 452 -9.17 -20.68 28.03
CA ARG A 452 -10.16 -19.58 28.09
C ARG A 452 -10.99 -19.64 29.37
N SER A 453 -11.35 -20.83 29.84
CA SER A 453 -12.10 -21.00 31.09
C SER A 453 -11.28 -20.57 32.32
N ARG A 454 -9.94 -20.73 32.29
CA ARG A 454 -9.05 -20.43 33.42
C ARG A 454 -8.51 -18.99 33.44
N PHE A 455 -8.26 -18.42 32.27
CA PHE A 455 -7.79 -17.04 32.07
C PHE A 455 -8.95 -16.04 31.92
N GLY A 456 -10.16 -16.49 31.57
CA GLY A 456 -11.34 -15.63 31.46
C GLY A 456 -11.29 -14.66 30.28
N SER A 457 -12.05 -13.57 30.35
CA SER A 457 -12.20 -12.55 29.29
C SER A 457 -11.16 -11.43 29.32
N ASN A 458 -10.43 -11.28 30.43
CA ASN A 458 -9.56 -10.12 30.66
C ASN A 458 -8.14 -10.32 30.12
N TYR A 459 -7.79 -11.56 29.79
CA TYR A 459 -6.50 -11.98 29.26
C TYR A 459 -6.63 -12.37 27.80
N LEU A 460 -5.55 -12.17 27.05
CA LEU A 460 -5.41 -12.69 25.71
C LEU A 460 -5.13 -14.21 25.78
N VAL A 461 -5.81 -14.99 24.95
CA VAL A 461 -5.51 -16.41 24.72
C VAL A 461 -5.37 -16.60 23.21
N THR A 462 -4.17 -16.86 22.73
CA THR A 462 -3.87 -17.03 21.30
C THR A 462 -3.23 -18.38 21.05
N ALA A 463 -3.08 -18.74 19.77
CA ALA A 463 -2.26 -19.88 19.39
C ALA A 463 -1.56 -19.64 18.05
N ALA A 464 -0.31 -20.05 17.95
CA ALA A 464 0.34 -20.26 16.66
C ALA A 464 -0.11 -21.60 16.07
N ILE A 465 -0.41 -21.59 14.78
CA ILE A 465 -0.96 -22.75 14.08
C ILE A 465 -0.31 -22.95 12.72
N THR A 466 -0.23 -24.20 12.31
CA THR A 466 0.25 -24.64 11.00
C THR A 466 -0.49 -23.98 9.84
N ALA A 467 0.23 -23.72 8.74
CA ALA A 467 -0.34 -23.20 7.49
C ALA A 467 -0.48 -24.26 6.38
N ASP A 468 -0.45 -25.56 6.73
CA ASP A 468 -0.72 -26.66 5.80
C ASP A 468 -2.23 -26.80 5.51
N GLY A 469 -2.70 -26.00 4.55
CA GLY A 469 -4.09 -25.94 4.11
C GLY A 469 -4.54 -27.06 3.16
N ASN A 470 -3.71 -28.07 2.89
CA ASN A 470 -4.09 -29.16 1.98
C ASN A 470 -5.23 -30.03 2.55
N ASN A 471 -5.92 -30.75 1.66
CA ASN A 471 -6.94 -31.71 2.06
C ASN A 471 -6.29 -32.92 2.75
N GLY A 472 -6.62 -33.15 4.02
CA GLY A 472 -5.88 -34.09 4.87
C GLY A 472 -4.52 -33.57 5.37
N GLY A 473 -4.19 -32.30 5.10
CA GLY A 473 -3.03 -31.61 5.69
C GLY A 473 -3.27 -31.25 7.15
N LYS A 474 -2.27 -30.66 7.82
CA LYS A 474 -2.31 -30.42 9.28
C LYS A 474 -3.45 -29.48 9.73
N ILE A 475 -4.01 -28.62 8.88
CA ILE A 475 -5.21 -27.83 9.20
C ILE A 475 -6.49 -28.71 9.27
N ASP A 476 -6.51 -29.87 8.62
CA ASP A 476 -7.62 -30.84 8.77
C ASP A 476 -7.46 -31.78 9.98
N ALA A 477 -6.25 -31.92 10.52
CA ALA A 477 -5.97 -32.83 11.63
C ALA A 477 -6.63 -32.43 12.97
N ALA A 478 -6.95 -31.15 13.18
CA ALA A 478 -7.51 -30.64 14.43
C ALA A 478 -8.70 -29.67 14.23
N ASP A 479 -9.54 -29.54 15.26
CA ASP A 479 -10.75 -28.71 15.26
C ASP A 479 -10.46 -27.23 15.53
N TYR A 480 -9.68 -26.59 14.65
CA TYR A 480 -9.39 -25.15 14.68
C TYR A 480 -10.66 -24.29 14.55
N GLY A 481 -11.71 -24.82 13.89
CA GLY A 481 -13.02 -24.17 13.74
C GLY A 481 -13.75 -24.07 15.07
N GLY A 482 -13.99 -25.20 15.73
CA GLY A 482 -14.59 -25.26 17.06
C GLY A 482 -13.74 -24.57 18.14
N ALA A 483 -12.41 -24.55 17.97
CA ALA A 483 -11.49 -23.84 18.86
C ALA A 483 -11.50 -22.31 18.69
N ALA A 484 -11.93 -21.78 17.53
CA ALA A 484 -11.90 -20.35 17.22
C ALA A 484 -12.79 -19.46 18.13
N GLN A 485 -13.71 -20.07 18.88
CA GLN A 485 -14.51 -19.35 19.89
C GLN A 485 -13.70 -19.03 21.17
N TYR A 486 -12.68 -19.83 21.49
CA TYR A 486 -11.91 -19.72 22.73
C TYR A 486 -10.66 -18.84 22.62
N VAL A 487 -10.00 -18.80 21.45
CA VAL A 487 -8.87 -17.89 21.19
C VAL A 487 -9.34 -16.48 20.81
N ASP A 488 -8.53 -15.46 21.06
CA ASP A 488 -8.73 -14.11 20.50
C ASP A 488 -8.38 -14.07 19.00
N TRP A 489 -7.25 -14.70 18.63
CA TRP A 489 -6.85 -14.96 17.25
C TRP A 489 -5.85 -16.12 17.16
N TYR A 490 -5.59 -16.55 15.93
CA TYR A 490 -4.51 -17.46 15.55
C TYR A 490 -3.38 -16.72 14.83
N ASN A 491 -2.14 -17.07 15.16
CA ASN A 491 -0.94 -16.71 14.42
C ASN A 491 -0.71 -17.81 13.36
N VAL A 492 -1.20 -17.61 12.13
CA VAL A 492 -1.10 -18.63 11.07
C VAL A 492 0.30 -18.59 10.44
N MET A 493 1.11 -19.63 10.68
CA MET A 493 2.52 -19.71 10.28
C MET A 493 2.71 -19.88 8.77
N THR A 494 2.36 -18.86 7.99
CA THR A 494 2.37 -18.83 6.51
C THR A 494 3.76 -18.63 5.91
N TYR A 495 4.75 -19.29 6.52
CA TYR A 495 6.15 -19.38 6.14
C TYR A 495 6.60 -20.84 6.25
N ASP A 496 7.85 -21.12 5.88
CA ASP A 496 8.48 -22.45 5.96
C ASP A 496 7.79 -23.58 5.20
N TYR A 497 7.02 -23.23 4.17
CA TYR A 497 6.49 -24.15 3.18
C TYR A 497 7.59 -24.94 2.46
N PHE A 498 8.76 -24.32 2.25
CA PHE A 498 9.89 -24.90 1.54
C PHE A 498 11.22 -24.46 2.17
N GLY A 499 12.21 -25.34 2.19
CA GLY A 499 13.51 -25.07 2.82
C GLY A 499 14.48 -26.25 2.71
N ALA A 500 15.69 -26.08 3.23
CA ALA A 500 16.76 -27.08 3.12
C ALA A 500 16.54 -28.38 3.93
N PHE A 501 15.40 -28.51 4.63
CA PHE A 501 14.86 -29.81 5.06
C PHE A 501 14.53 -30.74 3.87
N ALA A 502 14.39 -30.18 2.65
CA ALA A 502 14.59 -30.88 1.39
C ALA A 502 15.98 -30.47 0.82
N PRO A 503 17.10 -31.12 1.22
CA PRO A 503 18.44 -30.59 0.98
C PRO A 503 18.88 -30.59 -0.49
N GLN A 504 18.31 -31.48 -1.32
CA GLN A 504 18.53 -31.48 -2.78
C GLN A 504 17.61 -30.51 -3.55
N GLY A 505 16.80 -29.72 -2.83
CA GLY A 505 15.75 -28.89 -3.42
C GLY A 505 14.52 -29.70 -3.83
N PRO A 506 13.75 -29.25 -4.85
CA PRO A 506 14.00 -28.04 -5.65
C PRO A 506 13.91 -26.74 -4.84
N THR A 507 14.64 -25.71 -5.27
CA THR A 507 14.59 -24.36 -4.68
C THR A 507 13.20 -23.76 -4.84
N ALA A 508 12.61 -23.28 -3.74
CA ALA A 508 11.29 -22.69 -3.74
C ALA A 508 11.17 -21.61 -2.66
N PRO A 509 10.30 -20.60 -2.83
CA PRO A 509 10.12 -19.57 -1.83
C PRO A 509 9.58 -20.16 -0.53
N HIS A 510 10.05 -19.74 0.64
CA HIS A 510 9.59 -20.34 1.89
C HIS A 510 8.23 -19.80 2.38
N SER A 511 7.84 -18.57 1.98
CA SER A 511 6.61 -17.90 2.42
C SER A 511 5.65 -17.45 1.29
N PRO A 512 5.48 -18.20 0.18
CA PRO A 512 4.70 -17.77 -0.99
C PRO A 512 3.24 -17.45 -0.60
N LEU A 513 2.76 -16.29 -1.05
CA LEU A 513 1.40 -15.81 -0.81
C LEU A 513 0.37 -16.59 -1.65
N THR A 514 0.73 -16.95 -2.89
CA THR A 514 -0.14 -17.58 -3.88
C THR A 514 0.53 -18.81 -4.51
N SER A 515 -0.23 -19.60 -5.27
CA SER A 515 0.34 -20.61 -6.17
C SER A 515 1.21 -19.97 -7.26
N TYR A 516 2.11 -20.77 -7.86
CA TYR A 516 2.89 -20.41 -9.04
C TYR A 516 3.25 -21.67 -9.87
N THR A 517 3.54 -21.49 -11.17
CA THR A 517 3.95 -22.59 -12.05
C THR A 517 5.27 -23.21 -11.59
N GLY A 518 5.28 -24.52 -11.30
CA GLY A 518 6.45 -25.21 -10.76
C GLY A 518 6.60 -25.12 -9.24
N ILE A 519 5.53 -24.77 -8.50
CA ILE A 519 5.50 -24.95 -7.04
C ILE A 519 5.67 -26.45 -6.69
N PRO A 520 6.66 -26.86 -5.85
CA PRO A 520 6.97 -28.28 -5.67
C PRO A 520 5.86 -29.06 -4.97
N THR A 521 5.17 -28.42 -4.03
CA THR A 521 4.00 -28.97 -3.34
C THR A 521 2.79 -28.08 -3.62
N PRO A 522 1.77 -28.56 -4.36
CA PRO A 522 0.51 -27.84 -4.52
C PRO A 522 -0.11 -27.49 -3.17
N GLY A 523 -0.73 -26.30 -3.07
CA GLY A 523 -1.39 -25.82 -1.85
C GLY A 523 -0.46 -25.30 -0.74
N PHE A 524 0.86 -25.41 -0.87
CA PHE A 524 1.83 -24.83 0.07
C PHE A 524 2.07 -23.34 -0.20
N TYR A 525 1.03 -22.53 0.06
CA TYR A 525 1.08 -21.07 -0.02
C TYR A 525 0.03 -20.42 0.90
N SER A 526 0.29 -19.19 1.35
CA SER A 526 -0.44 -18.52 2.43
C SER A 526 -1.95 -18.45 2.18
N ASP A 527 -2.38 -18.12 0.96
CA ASP A 527 -3.80 -18.00 0.65
C ASP A 527 -4.56 -19.33 0.81
N ASN A 528 -3.96 -20.47 0.44
CA ASN A 528 -4.60 -21.76 0.65
C ASN A 528 -4.86 -22.04 2.14
N ALA A 529 -3.90 -21.71 3.02
CA ALA A 529 -4.08 -21.83 4.46
C ALA A 529 -5.21 -20.94 5.00
N ILE A 530 -5.23 -19.68 4.57
CA ILE A 530 -6.24 -18.69 4.98
C ILE A 530 -7.64 -19.09 4.49
N GLN A 531 -7.80 -19.51 3.23
CA GLN A 531 -9.10 -19.98 2.73
C GLN A 531 -9.53 -21.31 3.39
N LYS A 532 -8.59 -22.22 3.67
CA LYS A 532 -8.89 -23.47 4.39
C LYS A 532 -9.44 -23.19 5.80
N LEU A 533 -8.80 -22.31 6.57
CA LEU A 533 -9.28 -21.92 7.91
C LEU A 533 -10.66 -21.25 7.86
N LYS A 534 -10.87 -20.34 6.89
CA LYS A 534 -12.18 -19.73 6.64
C LYS A 534 -13.26 -20.78 6.29
N SER A 535 -12.94 -21.78 5.47
CA SER A 535 -13.87 -22.88 5.13
C SER A 535 -14.22 -23.78 6.32
N LYS A 536 -13.35 -23.85 7.34
CA LYS A 536 -13.59 -24.54 8.61
C LYS A 536 -14.30 -23.64 9.64
N GLY A 537 -14.80 -22.46 9.23
CA GLY A 537 -15.59 -21.56 10.05
C GLY A 537 -14.80 -20.58 10.91
N VAL A 538 -13.47 -20.50 10.76
CA VAL A 538 -12.66 -19.53 11.53
C VAL A 538 -12.91 -18.10 11.01
N PRO A 539 -13.32 -17.14 11.85
CA PRO A 539 -13.55 -15.76 11.41
C PRO A 539 -12.27 -15.11 10.89
N SER A 540 -12.33 -14.42 9.75
CA SER A 540 -11.16 -13.73 9.14
C SER A 540 -10.44 -12.81 10.14
N SER A 541 -11.19 -12.04 10.94
CA SER A 541 -10.67 -11.13 11.96
C SER A 541 -9.92 -11.80 13.12
N LYS A 542 -10.01 -13.14 13.22
CA LYS A 542 -9.24 -13.99 14.16
C LYS A 542 -8.04 -14.68 13.50
N LEU A 543 -7.66 -14.32 12.28
CA LEU A 543 -6.46 -14.83 11.61
C LEU A 543 -5.41 -13.72 11.47
N LEU A 544 -4.18 -13.95 11.90
CA LEU A 544 -3.02 -13.12 11.56
C LEU A 544 -2.16 -13.82 10.51
N LEU A 545 -1.74 -13.08 9.48
CA LEU A 545 -0.81 -13.56 8.45
C LEU A 545 0.63 -13.59 8.99
N GLY A 546 1.34 -14.71 8.86
CA GLY A 546 2.73 -14.86 9.30
C GLY A 546 3.75 -14.43 8.26
N ILE A 547 4.76 -13.67 8.69
CA ILE A 547 5.90 -13.20 7.90
C ILE A 547 7.22 -13.73 8.49
N GLY A 548 8.14 -14.20 7.65
CA GLY A 548 9.51 -14.53 8.06
C GLY A 548 10.43 -13.31 7.97
N PHE A 549 11.07 -12.93 9.08
CA PHE A 549 12.14 -11.92 9.13
C PHE A 549 13.54 -12.53 8.90
N TYR A 550 13.54 -13.70 8.27
CA TYR A 550 14.67 -14.53 7.87
C TYR A 550 14.37 -15.05 6.46
N GLY A 551 15.36 -15.66 5.84
CA GLY A 551 15.16 -16.48 4.65
C GLY A 551 15.55 -17.92 4.86
N ARG A 552 15.03 -18.80 4.00
CA ARG A 552 15.56 -20.16 3.82
C ARG A 552 16.34 -20.29 2.52
N GLY A 553 17.36 -21.14 2.52
CA GLY A 553 18.28 -21.21 1.39
C GLY A 553 19.10 -22.49 1.23
N TRP A 554 19.58 -22.69 0.00
CA TRP A 554 20.30 -23.85 -0.49
C TRP A 554 21.63 -23.45 -1.14
N ALA A 555 22.62 -24.34 -1.13
CA ALA A 555 23.90 -24.18 -1.82
C ALA A 555 24.09 -25.23 -2.91
N GLY A 556 24.98 -24.91 -3.87
CA GLY A 556 25.27 -25.76 -5.02
C GLY A 556 24.09 -25.87 -5.98
N VAL A 557 23.33 -24.78 -6.14
CA VAL A 557 22.08 -24.82 -6.92
C VAL A 557 22.32 -24.76 -8.43
N THR A 558 21.42 -25.36 -9.20
CA THR A 558 21.56 -25.48 -10.67
C THR A 558 20.95 -24.34 -11.49
N GLN A 559 20.14 -23.46 -10.89
CA GLN A 559 19.54 -22.30 -11.56
C GLN A 559 19.17 -21.17 -10.58
N SER A 560 19.05 -19.95 -11.11
CA SER A 560 18.68 -18.75 -10.35
C SER A 560 17.18 -18.60 -10.11
N ALA A 561 16.33 -19.11 -11.01
CA ALA A 561 14.88 -19.16 -10.82
C ALA A 561 14.48 -20.30 -9.87
N PRO A 562 13.31 -20.22 -9.20
CA PRO A 562 12.73 -21.35 -8.46
C PRO A 562 12.63 -22.62 -9.32
N GLY A 563 12.78 -23.79 -8.70
CA GLY A 563 12.73 -25.11 -9.35
C GLY A 563 14.09 -25.81 -9.50
N GLY A 564 15.19 -25.18 -9.11
CA GLY A 564 16.54 -25.74 -9.27
C GLY A 564 16.88 -26.80 -8.23
N THR A 565 17.56 -27.86 -8.63
CA THR A 565 18.19 -28.79 -7.68
C THR A 565 19.32 -28.11 -6.90
N ALA A 566 19.70 -28.68 -5.75
CA ALA A 566 20.76 -28.22 -4.87
C ALA A 566 21.64 -29.38 -4.37
N THR A 567 22.76 -29.06 -3.72
CA THR A 567 23.62 -30.06 -3.04
C THR A 567 23.43 -30.09 -1.52
N GLY A 568 22.77 -29.10 -0.93
CA GLY A 568 22.53 -29.02 0.51
C GLY A 568 22.04 -27.64 0.98
N PRO A 569 21.92 -27.42 2.31
CA PRO A 569 21.61 -26.11 2.88
C PRO A 569 22.67 -25.05 2.54
N ALA A 570 22.26 -23.79 2.48
CA ALA A 570 23.19 -22.66 2.39
C ALA A 570 23.81 -22.33 3.76
N PRO A 571 25.05 -21.82 3.84
CA PRO A 571 25.63 -21.35 5.10
C PRO A 571 24.85 -20.15 5.66
N GLY A 572 24.38 -20.27 6.90
CA GLY A 572 23.72 -19.21 7.68
C GLY A 572 24.44 -18.93 8.99
N THR A 573 24.14 -17.80 9.65
CA THR A 573 24.89 -17.34 10.84
C THR A 573 24.66 -18.22 12.08
N TYR A 574 23.46 -18.78 12.23
CA TYR A 574 23.06 -19.57 13.42
C TYR A 574 22.66 -21.02 13.08
N GLU A 575 22.09 -21.26 11.91
CA GLU A 575 21.63 -22.57 11.45
C GLU A 575 21.92 -22.72 9.94
N GLN A 576 22.17 -23.93 9.47
CA GLN A 576 22.36 -24.16 8.04
C GLN A 576 21.03 -24.11 7.30
N GLY A 577 20.95 -23.28 6.26
CA GLY A 577 19.76 -23.10 5.44
C GLY A 577 18.75 -22.09 5.99
N ILE A 578 19.10 -21.34 7.06
CA ILE A 578 18.34 -20.20 7.60
C ILE A 578 19.30 -19.01 7.79
N GLU A 579 18.88 -17.79 7.44
CA GLU A 579 19.66 -16.57 7.70
C GLU A 579 18.76 -15.35 7.91
N ASP A 580 19.15 -14.45 8.82
CA ASP A 580 18.41 -13.22 9.13
C ASP A 580 18.27 -12.30 7.90
N TYR A 581 17.11 -11.64 7.75
CA TYR A 581 16.88 -10.66 6.69
C TYR A 581 17.96 -9.56 6.69
N LYS A 582 18.32 -9.05 7.88
CA LYS A 582 19.35 -8.02 8.06
C LYS A 582 20.71 -8.38 7.47
N VAL A 583 21.02 -9.67 7.34
CA VAL A 583 22.23 -10.19 6.67
C VAL A 583 21.96 -10.43 5.20
N LEU A 584 20.87 -11.14 4.85
CA LEU A 584 20.53 -11.49 3.47
C LEU A 584 20.37 -10.28 2.56
N LYS A 585 19.77 -9.18 3.03
CA LYS A 585 19.57 -7.95 2.24
C LYS A 585 20.86 -7.34 1.67
N THR A 586 22.01 -7.65 2.27
CA THR A 586 23.34 -7.18 1.86
C THR A 586 24.18 -8.34 1.30
N ARG A 587 24.15 -9.52 1.93
CA ARG A 587 24.96 -10.70 1.56
C ARG A 587 24.44 -11.41 0.31
N CYS A 588 23.13 -11.38 0.07
CA CYS A 588 22.47 -12.01 -1.07
C CYS A 588 21.22 -11.21 -1.49
N PRO A 589 21.38 -10.01 -2.11
CA PRO A 589 20.27 -9.14 -2.45
C PRO A 589 19.28 -9.79 -3.43
N SER A 590 17.99 -9.47 -3.28
CA SER A 590 16.89 -10.01 -4.08
C SER A 590 17.12 -9.84 -5.59
N THR A 591 17.20 -10.96 -6.31
CA THR A 591 17.33 -11.01 -7.78
C THR A 591 15.99 -11.14 -8.50
N GLY A 592 14.90 -11.43 -7.79
CA GLY A 592 13.56 -11.51 -8.36
C GLY A 592 12.47 -11.75 -7.31
N THR A 593 11.22 -11.77 -7.76
CA THR A 593 10.07 -12.11 -6.92
C THR A 593 9.16 -13.10 -7.63
N VAL A 594 8.50 -13.97 -6.86
CA VAL A 594 7.49 -14.93 -7.35
C VAL A 594 6.47 -15.14 -6.23
N ALA A 595 5.19 -15.34 -6.59
CA ALA A 595 4.12 -15.62 -5.62
C ALA A 595 4.10 -14.64 -4.41
N GLY A 596 4.43 -13.36 -4.63
CA GLY A 596 4.48 -12.36 -3.56
C GLY A 596 5.59 -12.53 -2.53
N THR A 597 6.66 -13.29 -2.82
CA THR A 597 7.87 -13.44 -1.97
C THR A 597 9.13 -13.18 -2.81
N ALA A 598 10.23 -12.75 -2.18
CA ALA A 598 11.49 -12.47 -2.88
C ALA A 598 12.38 -13.72 -2.97
N TYR A 599 13.25 -13.75 -3.96
CA TYR A 599 14.34 -14.70 -4.04
C TYR A 599 15.63 -14.04 -4.55
N ALA A 600 16.76 -14.60 -4.12
CA ALA A 600 18.09 -14.13 -4.42
C ALA A 600 18.97 -15.31 -4.87
N TYR A 601 19.70 -15.13 -5.97
CA TYR A 601 20.75 -16.03 -6.41
C TYR A 601 22.10 -15.31 -6.34
N CYS A 602 23.02 -15.81 -5.51
CA CYS A 602 24.31 -15.18 -5.25
C CYS A 602 25.43 -16.23 -5.22
N GLY A 603 26.38 -16.14 -6.15
CA GLY A 603 27.43 -17.14 -6.31
C GLY A 603 26.85 -18.50 -6.68
N ASN A 604 26.85 -19.44 -5.73
CA ASN A 604 26.24 -20.77 -5.84
C ASN A 604 25.07 -21.00 -4.85
N GLN A 605 24.60 -19.94 -4.17
CA GLN A 605 23.53 -19.99 -3.17
C GLN A 605 22.22 -19.45 -3.73
N TRP A 606 21.11 -20.04 -3.29
CA TRP A 606 19.76 -19.57 -3.53
C TRP A 606 19.08 -19.32 -2.19
N TRP A 607 18.45 -18.16 -2.03
CA TRP A 607 17.73 -17.78 -0.82
C TRP A 607 16.35 -17.23 -1.19
N SER A 608 15.35 -17.47 -0.34
CA SER A 608 14.09 -16.75 -0.38
C SER A 608 13.74 -16.21 0.99
N TYR A 609 13.24 -14.97 1.01
CA TYR A 609 12.92 -14.18 2.20
C TYR A 609 11.87 -13.13 1.87
N ASP A 610 11.34 -12.45 2.88
CA ASP A 610 10.49 -11.28 2.72
C ASP A 610 11.28 -9.96 2.74
N THR A 611 10.74 -8.96 2.03
CA THR A 611 11.30 -7.62 1.83
C THR A 611 10.22 -6.58 2.10
N PRO A 612 10.56 -5.28 2.28
CA PRO A 612 9.55 -4.23 2.42
C PRO A 612 8.49 -4.21 1.31
N SER A 613 8.88 -4.54 0.08
CA SER A 613 7.99 -4.63 -1.08
C SER A 613 7.03 -5.81 -1.00
N THR A 614 7.54 -7.02 -0.70
CA THR A 614 6.70 -8.22 -0.59
C THR A 614 5.79 -8.17 0.64
N ILE A 615 6.29 -7.63 1.76
CA ILE A 615 5.47 -7.32 2.93
C ILE A 615 4.36 -6.34 2.59
N GLY A 616 4.62 -5.25 1.85
CA GLY A 616 3.57 -4.33 1.39
C GLY A 616 2.45 -5.03 0.60
N GLY A 617 2.81 -5.99 -0.26
CA GLY A 617 1.86 -6.87 -0.93
C GLY A 617 1.08 -7.78 0.02
N LYS A 618 1.77 -8.46 0.95
CA LYS A 618 1.18 -9.36 1.95
C LYS A 618 0.25 -8.64 2.94
N MET A 619 0.58 -7.41 3.35
CA MET A 619 -0.29 -6.58 4.20
C MET A 619 -1.51 -6.07 3.42
N SER A 620 -1.34 -5.74 2.13
CA SER A 620 -2.48 -5.39 1.25
C SER A 620 -3.44 -6.57 1.08
N TYR A 621 -2.91 -7.80 0.91
CA TYR A 621 -3.69 -9.03 0.96
C TYR A 621 -4.39 -9.21 2.31
N SER A 622 -3.69 -9.03 3.43
CA SER A 622 -4.25 -9.16 4.79
C SER A 622 -5.48 -8.24 4.99
N LYS A 623 -5.39 -6.98 4.55
CA LYS A 623 -6.54 -6.06 4.54
C LYS A 623 -7.67 -6.51 3.62
N ASN A 624 -7.37 -6.85 2.37
CA ASN A 624 -8.37 -7.27 1.38
C ASN A 624 -9.13 -8.54 1.81
N GLN A 625 -8.48 -9.41 2.58
CA GLN A 625 -9.06 -10.64 3.13
C GLN A 625 -9.78 -10.44 4.47
N GLY A 626 -9.81 -9.22 5.02
CA GLY A 626 -10.43 -8.91 6.32
C GLY A 626 -9.76 -9.62 7.49
N LEU A 627 -8.44 -9.83 7.43
CA LEU A 627 -7.69 -10.51 8.48
C LEU A 627 -7.57 -9.64 9.74
N GLY A 628 -7.22 -10.25 10.87
CA GLY A 628 -7.00 -9.56 12.14
C GLY A 628 -5.73 -8.71 12.21
N GLY A 629 -4.87 -8.82 11.18
CA GLY A 629 -3.56 -8.17 11.06
C GLY A 629 -2.49 -9.13 10.55
N ALA A 630 -1.28 -9.00 11.08
CA ALA A 630 -0.15 -9.86 10.75
C ALA A 630 0.81 -10.02 11.94
N PHE A 631 1.62 -11.07 11.90
CA PHE A 631 2.69 -11.31 12.86
C PHE A 631 3.96 -11.76 12.16
N PHE A 632 5.07 -11.80 12.90
CA PHE A 632 6.35 -12.22 12.34
C PHE A 632 7.23 -13.01 13.32
N TRP A 633 8.00 -13.93 12.74
CA TRP A 633 9.11 -14.63 13.37
C TRP A 633 10.40 -14.14 12.71
N GLU A 634 11.39 -13.55 13.38
CA GLU A 634 11.51 -13.16 14.79
C GLU A 634 12.15 -11.76 14.87
N LEU A 635 12.01 -11.07 16.02
CA LEU A 635 12.49 -9.70 16.22
C LEU A 635 13.99 -9.50 15.96
N SER A 636 14.82 -10.53 16.17
CA SER A 636 16.26 -10.51 15.89
C SER A 636 16.61 -10.45 14.40
N GLY A 637 15.70 -10.86 13.50
CA GLY A 637 15.98 -10.96 12.06
C GLY A 637 15.90 -9.64 11.28
N ASP A 638 15.18 -8.65 11.81
CA ASP A 638 15.04 -7.32 11.19
C ASP A 638 16.32 -6.48 11.35
N THR A 639 16.40 -5.38 10.61
CA THR A 639 17.50 -4.41 10.68
C THR A 639 17.48 -3.62 11.99
N THR A 640 18.61 -2.96 12.29
CA THR A 640 18.76 -2.10 13.48
C THR A 640 17.82 -0.87 13.50
N ASN A 641 17.12 -0.58 12.40
CA ASN A 641 16.08 0.46 12.30
C ASN A 641 14.66 -0.11 12.05
N GLY A 642 14.46 -1.43 12.18
CA GLY A 642 13.15 -2.10 12.07
C GLY A 642 12.48 -1.91 10.71
N GLU A 643 13.18 -2.26 9.62
CA GLU A 643 12.76 -2.01 8.24
C GLU A 643 11.57 -2.88 7.82
N LEU A 644 11.58 -4.18 8.13
CA LEU A 644 10.47 -5.09 7.82
C LEU A 644 9.24 -4.77 8.67
N ILE A 645 9.39 -4.51 9.98
CA ILE A 645 8.25 -4.10 10.82
C ILE A 645 7.69 -2.74 10.40
N THR A 646 8.52 -1.82 9.88
CA THR A 646 8.04 -0.57 9.28
C THR A 646 7.17 -0.83 8.05
N ALA A 647 7.56 -1.77 7.20
CA ALA A 647 6.75 -2.19 6.06
C ALA A 647 5.43 -2.87 6.50
N MET A 648 5.44 -3.69 7.56
CA MET A 648 4.23 -4.30 8.10
C MET A 648 3.26 -3.24 8.63
N ARG A 649 3.74 -2.33 9.48
CA ARG A 649 2.92 -1.26 10.07
C ARG A 649 2.35 -0.32 9.02
N ASN A 650 3.18 0.18 8.10
CA ASN A 650 2.71 1.03 6.99
C ASN A 650 1.75 0.27 6.05
N GLY A 651 1.93 -1.04 5.91
CA GLY A 651 1.06 -1.89 5.10
C GLY A 651 -0.32 -2.13 5.71
N LEU A 652 -0.46 -2.21 7.03
CA LEU A 652 -1.75 -2.40 7.72
C LEU A 652 -2.47 -1.08 8.03
N GLY A 653 -1.74 -0.05 8.48
CA GLY A 653 -2.30 1.13 9.17
C GLY A 653 -2.32 0.95 10.69
#